data_AF-A0A923CY20-F1
#
_entry.id   AF-A0A923CY20-F1
#
_cell.length_a   1.000
_cell.length_b   1.000
_cell.length_c   1.000
_cell.angle_alpha   90.00
_cell.angle_beta   90.00
_cell.angle_gamma   90.00
#
_symmetry.space_group_name_H-M   'P 1'
#
loop_
_entity.id
_entity.type
_entity.pdbx_description
1 polymer ?
#
loop_
_entity_poly.entity_id
_entity_poly.type
_entity_poly.pdbx_seq_one_letter_code
_entity_poly.pdbx_strand_id
1 'polypeptide(L)'
;MRPRKLFCASVITRTRSAALACLLVAAAAGAAFAQSGVTWESTTAFTDSLTPERRANLYGFELPPDYQREYLDHLKIYPTDKVDLPSNFSWVSLDGLTSVKDQGGCGSCWAFAAIGQIESHLKIFYGQDLNLSEQQMILCNSYGADCDGGWASAVYNVAMTYGAVHEEDIPYTEGTVSTCTQSAHLPFGFVTSWHYVSNNVTQIKTALLDGPVCSAFNADEPFPSYGTGCYTDNVGPYTNHLILIVGWDDRACGGTGGWICKNSWGPSFGEGGYFTIKYGVSLIGSSTTQIDLLVPPTSVTVLGPLDDRDYLAGETVDIAWTTSGAAAATVDIWASLDGYLDTKIADDVPNTGHYLWTLPNHSTTLLKFCVVPLGDTRRGFGVSPDRMRLLGHRTRYVSPTGGDVAPYESVATAARSLAAALVACTGRDTVLVAAGDYAERVAVTTPTTIIGGWNPAFTARNPSPGATRLQSIDSAMGFVGGLDGYAGVVGFEFHDCVGGISSVPFFGRHGGAIYINGSSPTIRDCVFTNNTANPFNGDGAGGAIIVVNGAPRIEGCVFQGNRADLGGAVALINADGAVLTGNQYLQNACMDSVAGHEGAGVYALDSRLDLIGETFTGNRRCAAGAALSASGSTVVARDVAAVGNRADAKGGAFHVVGGSLVVEGGLYDDNSARIDRGGAVNVAGADLDVRNAVFTGNAAAVLGATLAADSSPVVRIENTLLLDSTGTGFGCVFLTGVGSTVLRNCVVADNAHGGLAGSTASFVGDHNVLWNNPGGDYVGLTGGAHDILAEPGFCAAAAGDYALALHSPCLDRGDPDPACLDPDGSRADIGAYGGPGCTPVAPAAVAQLSLTQVALTGVALDWAPNAEPDVDHYVVYRLPDAATQPDAAHVAGVVAHPGHAFASAQSDGHFVVVAVDQDGHVGGYSATVTTGATAAGDAPRALAIADVVPNPFNPRTTIRFDVPRAGRVEVRIYDMRGRSVRTLADADLAAGRHEAVWDGRDEDGGAAAAGVYLLRVATGGEQRSAKLVLAK
;
A
#
# COMPACT_ATOMS: atom_id res chain seq x y z
N MET A 1 9.89 -67.38 36.70
CA MET A 1 9.55 -68.48 37.63
C MET A 1 8.97 -67.91 38.92
N ARG A 2 7.66 -68.03 39.10
CA ARG A 2 6.88 -68.05 40.37
C ARG A 2 5.42 -68.42 39.97
N PRO A 3 4.62 -69.06 40.85
CA PRO A 3 3.64 -70.05 40.45
C PRO A 3 2.19 -69.54 40.28
N ARG A 4 1.44 -70.39 39.57
CA ARG A 4 0.01 -70.40 39.28
C ARG A 4 -0.92 -70.09 40.47
N LYS A 5 -1.98 -69.31 40.21
CA LYS A 5 -3.34 -69.61 40.70
C LYS A 5 -4.23 -69.89 39.49
N LEU A 6 -4.94 -71.00 39.57
CA LEU A 6 -5.75 -71.64 38.54
C LEU A 6 -7.09 -71.99 39.21
N PHE A 7 -8.15 -72.02 38.40
CA PHE A 7 -9.52 -72.50 38.65
C PHE A 7 -10.46 -71.56 39.44
N CYS A 8 -11.73 -71.38 39.06
CA CYS A 8 -12.59 -72.15 38.16
C CYS A 8 -13.71 -71.27 37.57
N ALA A 9 -14.04 -71.51 36.30
CA ALA A 9 -15.25 -71.02 35.67
C ALA A 9 -16.48 -71.85 36.09
N SER A 10 -17.65 -71.21 35.93
CA SER A 10 -18.96 -71.75 35.54
C SER A 10 -20.09 -71.84 36.59
N VAL A 11 -21.26 -71.43 36.08
CA VAL A 11 -22.65 -71.71 36.50
C VAL A 11 -23.21 -70.90 37.67
N ILE A 12 -23.90 -69.79 37.36
CA ILE A 12 -25.09 -69.36 38.13
C ILE A 12 -26.19 -68.94 37.16
N THR A 13 -27.08 -69.89 36.89
CA THR A 13 -28.50 -69.64 36.67
C THR A 13 -29.12 -68.99 37.91
N ARG A 14 -29.95 -67.97 37.69
CA ARG A 14 -30.93 -67.34 38.60
C ARG A 14 -31.22 -68.11 39.90
N THR A 15 -31.09 -67.45 41.06
CA THR A 15 -32.18 -67.30 42.04
C THR A 15 -31.79 -66.32 43.16
N ARG A 16 -32.76 -65.46 43.49
CA ARG A 16 -32.76 -64.46 44.57
C ARG A 16 -32.54 -65.16 45.92
N SER A 17 -31.44 -64.91 46.62
CA SER A 17 -31.36 -65.16 48.08
C SER A 17 -30.21 -64.43 48.82
N ALA A 18 -29.26 -63.78 48.15
CA ALA A 18 -28.23 -63.00 48.84
C ALA A 18 -28.68 -61.60 49.30
N ALA A 19 -29.75 -61.04 48.71
CA ALA A 19 -30.27 -59.71 49.05
C ALA A 19 -30.92 -59.65 50.45
N LEU A 20 -31.31 -60.79 51.04
CA LEU A 20 -31.98 -60.80 52.35
C LEU A 20 -31.00 -60.72 53.53
N ALA A 21 -29.72 -61.03 53.33
CA ALA A 21 -28.70 -60.97 54.39
C ALA A 21 -28.19 -59.55 54.64
N CYS A 22 -28.08 -58.68 53.62
CA CYS A 22 -27.75 -57.26 53.81
C CYS A 22 -28.91 -56.43 54.38
N LEU A 23 -30.16 -56.79 54.04
CA LEU A 23 -31.35 -56.08 54.55
C LEU A 23 -31.56 -56.25 56.06
N LEU A 24 -31.08 -57.35 56.65
CA LEU A 24 -31.22 -57.62 58.09
C LEU A 24 -30.19 -56.90 58.97
N VAL A 25 -29.06 -56.46 58.42
CA VAL A 25 -28.07 -55.65 59.17
C VAL A 25 -28.46 -54.17 59.14
N ALA A 26 -28.98 -53.66 58.03
CA ALA A 26 -29.45 -52.27 57.92
C ALA A 26 -30.75 -52.01 58.70
N ALA A 27 -31.68 -52.97 58.74
CA ALA A 27 -32.95 -52.82 59.46
C ALA A 27 -32.83 -52.95 61.00
N ALA A 28 -31.74 -53.54 61.51
CA ALA A 28 -31.49 -53.64 62.95
C ALA A 28 -30.82 -52.39 63.54
N ALA A 29 -30.27 -51.50 62.72
CA ALA A 29 -29.73 -50.21 63.19
C ALA A 29 -30.83 -49.14 63.34
N GLY A 30 -31.92 -49.21 62.57
CA GLY A 30 -32.96 -48.18 62.52
C GLY A 30 -33.87 -48.04 63.75
N ALA A 31 -33.74 -48.88 64.78
CA ALA A 31 -34.65 -48.89 65.95
C ALA A 31 -33.96 -48.68 67.31
N ALA A 32 -32.75 -48.09 67.33
CA ALA A 32 -32.07 -47.69 68.56
C ALA A 32 -31.24 -46.39 68.41
N PHE A 33 -31.80 -45.32 67.83
CA PHE A 33 -31.10 -44.02 67.68
C PHE A 33 -31.73 -42.90 68.51
N ALA A 34 -32.03 -43.18 69.77
CA ALA A 34 -32.32 -42.17 70.78
C ALA A 34 -31.43 -42.41 72.02
N GLN A 35 -30.11 -42.43 71.81
CA GLN A 35 -29.04 -42.25 72.80
C GLN A 35 -27.66 -42.57 72.17
N SER A 36 -27.16 -41.71 71.27
CA SER A 36 -25.71 -41.54 71.03
C SER A 36 -25.49 -40.37 70.07
N GLY A 37 -24.50 -39.52 70.35
CA GLY A 37 -24.23 -38.28 69.60
C GLY A 37 -23.66 -38.49 68.19
N VAL A 38 -24.49 -38.95 67.25
CA VAL A 38 -24.18 -38.99 65.81
C VAL A 38 -24.63 -37.67 65.17
N THR A 39 -23.76 -37.04 64.36
CA THR A 39 -23.98 -35.71 63.76
C THR A 39 -24.22 -35.72 62.24
N TRP A 40 -24.46 -36.88 61.63
CA TRP A 40 -24.70 -37.02 60.19
C TRP A 40 -25.85 -38.00 59.88
N GLU A 41 -26.46 -37.82 58.70
CA GLU A 41 -27.55 -38.67 58.18
C GLU A 41 -27.05 -39.57 57.05
N SER A 42 -27.39 -40.85 57.13
CA SER A 42 -27.11 -41.83 56.07
C SER A 42 -28.25 -41.88 55.05
N THR A 43 -27.90 -41.98 53.77
CA THR A 43 -28.82 -42.18 52.64
C THR A 43 -28.27 -43.24 51.69
N THR A 44 -29.14 -44.05 51.08
CA THR A 44 -28.73 -45.01 50.05
C THR A 44 -28.92 -44.46 48.63
N ALA A 45 -29.42 -43.23 48.47
CA ALA A 45 -29.79 -42.69 47.16
C ALA A 45 -28.62 -42.68 46.16
N PHE A 46 -27.43 -42.25 46.59
CA PHE A 46 -26.22 -42.30 45.79
C PHE A 46 -25.79 -43.74 45.51
N THR A 47 -25.59 -44.55 46.56
CA THR A 47 -25.11 -45.92 46.41
C THR A 47 -26.02 -46.78 45.55
N ASP A 48 -27.34 -46.64 45.66
CA ASP A 48 -28.35 -47.39 44.90
C ASP A 48 -28.37 -47.01 43.42
N SER A 49 -27.88 -45.82 43.07
CA SER A 49 -27.75 -45.38 41.68
C SER A 49 -26.56 -46.02 40.94
N LEU A 50 -25.61 -46.61 41.67
CA LEU A 50 -24.38 -47.15 41.11
C LEU A 50 -24.51 -48.63 40.71
N THR A 51 -23.85 -49.01 39.62
CA THR A 51 -23.61 -50.43 39.30
C THR A 51 -22.63 -51.04 40.31
N PRO A 52 -22.64 -52.37 40.51
CA PRO A 52 -21.68 -53.04 41.38
C PRO A 52 -20.22 -52.78 41.00
N GLU A 53 -19.92 -52.71 39.70
CA GLU A 53 -18.60 -52.40 39.16
C GLU A 53 -18.18 -50.98 39.51
N ARG A 54 -19.07 -50.00 39.28
CA ARG A 54 -18.82 -48.60 39.64
C ARG A 54 -18.62 -48.42 41.15
N ARG A 55 -19.39 -49.15 41.97
CA ARG A 55 -19.25 -49.11 43.44
C ARG A 55 -17.89 -49.66 43.90
N ALA A 56 -17.33 -50.65 43.20
CA ALA A 56 -16.02 -51.22 43.54
C ALA A 56 -14.85 -50.27 43.20
N ASN A 57 -15.04 -49.40 42.20
CA ASN A 57 -13.99 -48.50 41.68
C ASN A 57 -14.10 -47.06 42.18
N LEU A 58 -14.92 -46.79 43.22
CA LEU A 58 -14.98 -45.47 43.85
C LEU A 58 -13.66 -45.07 44.51
N TYR A 59 -12.87 -46.07 44.94
CA TYR A 59 -11.62 -45.91 45.66
C TYR A 59 -10.45 -46.24 44.73
N GLY A 60 -9.47 -45.35 44.65
CA GLY A 60 -8.28 -45.58 43.83
C GLY A 60 -7.06 -44.80 44.29
N PHE A 61 -7.03 -44.37 45.56
CA PHE A 61 -5.79 -43.86 46.12
C PHE A 61 -4.86 -45.02 46.46
N GLU A 62 -3.63 -44.93 45.96
CA GLU A 62 -2.53 -45.77 46.37
C GLU A 62 -1.37 -44.91 46.89
N LEU A 63 -0.62 -45.42 47.86
CA LEU A 63 0.61 -44.74 48.28
C LEU A 63 1.68 -44.89 47.18
N PRO A 64 2.46 -43.82 46.88
CA PRO A 64 3.55 -43.94 45.93
C PRO A 64 4.57 -44.99 46.38
N PRO A 65 5.25 -45.70 45.44
CA PRO A 65 6.17 -46.79 45.75
C PRO A 65 7.26 -46.48 46.80
N ASP A 66 7.73 -45.23 46.86
CA ASP A 66 8.76 -44.74 47.80
C ASP A 66 8.22 -43.66 48.76
N TYR A 67 6.94 -43.75 49.16
CA TYR A 67 6.23 -42.71 49.92
C TYR A 67 7.01 -42.13 51.11
N GLN A 68 7.67 -42.95 51.93
CA GLN A 68 8.41 -42.43 53.09
C GLN A 68 9.53 -41.47 52.71
N ARG A 69 10.23 -41.75 51.61
CA ARG A 69 11.32 -40.91 51.12
C ARG A 69 10.75 -39.63 50.50
N GLU A 70 9.79 -39.80 49.60
CA GLU A 70 9.11 -38.69 48.93
C GLU A 70 8.48 -37.72 49.95
N TYR A 71 7.83 -38.27 50.98
CA TYR A 71 7.26 -37.49 52.07
C TYR A 71 8.30 -36.65 52.80
N LEU A 72 9.44 -37.24 53.20
CA LEU A 72 10.48 -36.51 53.92
C LEU A 72 11.17 -35.45 53.05
N ASP A 73 11.40 -35.76 51.77
CA ASP A 73 12.08 -34.86 50.83
C ASP A 73 11.21 -33.65 50.45
N HIS A 74 9.87 -33.82 50.45
CA HIS A 74 8.90 -32.80 50.06
C HIS A 74 8.05 -32.26 51.23
N LEU A 75 8.35 -32.57 52.50
CA LEU A 75 7.55 -32.06 53.63
C LEU A 75 7.84 -30.59 53.90
N LYS A 76 6.81 -29.75 53.84
CA LYS A 76 6.87 -28.34 54.27
C LYS A 76 6.15 -28.16 55.60
N ILE A 77 6.86 -27.58 56.57
CA ILE A 77 6.27 -27.15 57.83
C ILE A 77 5.96 -25.66 57.73
N TYR A 78 4.68 -25.32 57.82
CA TYR A 78 4.19 -23.95 57.81
C TYR A 78 4.47 -23.28 59.17
N PRO A 79 4.79 -21.97 59.18
CA PRO A 79 4.90 -21.22 60.43
C PRO A 79 3.58 -21.21 61.18
N THR A 80 3.56 -21.69 62.42
CA THR A 80 2.37 -21.72 63.29
C THR A 80 2.06 -20.37 63.94
N ASP A 81 2.92 -19.37 63.69
CA ASP A 81 2.99 -18.11 64.42
C ASP A 81 2.17 -16.99 63.73
N LYS A 82 1.57 -17.30 62.57
CA LYS A 82 0.55 -16.46 61.91
C LYS A 82 -0.78 -16.62 62.66
N VAL A 83 -0.85 -15.97 63.82
CA VAL A 83 -1.96 -15.95 64.77
C VAL A 83 -3.13 -15.11 64.24
N ASP A 84 -4.17 -15.81 63.81
CA ASP A 84 -5.62 -15.55 63.98
C ASP A 84 -6.38 -16.29 62.85
N LEU A 85 -6.22 -17.62 62.78
CA LEU A 85 -7.01 -18.44 61.86
C LEU A 85 -8.50 -18.26 62.21
N PRO A 86 -9.37 -17.90 61.25
CA PRO A 86 -10.77 -17.72 61.53
C PRO A 86 -11.39 -19.06 61.98
N SER A 87 -12.40 -18.98 62.85
CA SER A 87 -13.12 -20.16 63.32
C SER A 87 -13.86 -20.91 62.20
N ASN A 88 -14.05 -20.30 61.03
CA ASN A 88 -14.49 -20.96 59.80
C ASN A 88 -13.84 -20.29 58.59
N PHE A 89 -13.65 -21.06 57.53
CA PHE A 89 -13.14 -20.58 56.24
C PHE A 89 -13.58 -21.56 55.13
N SER A 90 -13.97 -21.05 53.97
CA SER A 90 -14.40 -21.90 52.86
C SER A 90 -14.18 -21.24 51.49
N TRP A 91 -13.38 -21.89 50.64
CA TRP A 91 -13.23 -21.49 49.24
C TRP A 91 -14.53 -21.63 48.44
N VAL A 92 -15.49 -22.46 48.89
CA VAL A 92 -16.84 -22.52 48.29
C VAL A 92 -17.52 -21.16 48.40
N SER A 93 -17.45 -20.54 49.58
CA SER A 93 -18.09 -19.23 49.83
C SER A 93 -17.37 -18.05 49.17
N LEU A 94 -16.13 -18.27 48.72
CA LEU A 94 -15.29 -17.28 48.07
C LEU A 94 -15.22 -17.47 46.55
N ASP A 95 -16.06 -18.34 45.97
CA ASP A 95 -16.04 -18.71 44.54
C ASP A 95 -14.65 -19.17 44.05
N GLY A 96 -13.90 -19.87 44.92
CA GLY A 96 -12.54 -20.33 44.63
C GLY A 96 -12.46 -21.70 43.97
N LEU A 97 -13.59 -22.31 43.59
CA LEU A 97 -13.64 -23.69 43.12
C LEU A 97 -14.37 -23.81 41.77
N THR A 98 -13.96 -24.79 40.96
CA THR A 98 -14.71 -25.28 39.80
C THR A 98 -15.90 -26.14 40.22
N SER A 99 -16.77 -26.48 39.26
CA SER A 99 -17.90 -27.39 39.49
C SER A 99 -17.47 -28.78 39.97
N VAL A 100 -18.38 -29.51 40.63
CA VAL A 100 -18.14 -30.91 41.02
C VAL A 100 -18.18 -31.80 39.78
N LYS A 101 -17.18 -32.68 39.65
CA LYS A 101 -17.06 -33.66 38.57
C LYS A 101 -17.37 -35.09 39.07
N ASP A 102 -17.46 -36.04 38.13
CA ASP A 102 -17.77 -37.44 38.40
C ASP A 102 -16.72 -38.36 37.77
N GLN A 103 -15.98 -39.08 38.61
CA GLN A 103 -14.93 -40.01 38.18
C GLN A 103 -15.48 -41.30 37.54
N GLY A 104 -16.79 -41.55 37.65
CA GLY A 104 -17.41 -42.71 37.03
C GLY A 104 -16.88 -44.05 37.57
N GLY A 105 -16.66 -45.02 36.69
CA GLY A 105 -16.20 -46.38 37.02
C GLY A 105 -14.69 -46.58 37.07
N CYS A 106 -13.89 -45.51 37.11
CA CYS A 106 -12.42 -45.55 37.14
C CYS A 106 -11.91 -45.08 38.52
N GLY A 107 -10.88 -45.72 39.06
CA GLY A 107 -10.22 -45.40 40.34
C GLY A 107 -9.39 -44.12 40.30
N SER A 108 -9.84 -43.09 39.60
CA SER A 108 -9.12 -41.86 39.27
C SER A 108 -9.30 -40.72 40.27
N CYS A 109 -9.79 -40.98 41.48
CA CYS A 109 -9.94 -39.97 42.55
C CYS A 109 -8.67 -39.11 42.75
N TRP A 110 -7.49 -39.72 42.58
CA TRP A 110 -6.20 -39.06 42.63
C TRP A 110 -6.01 -37.99 41.55
N ALA A 111 -6.49 -38.24 40.32
CA ALA A 111 -6.46 -37.30 39.22
C ALA A 111 -7.44 -36.15 39.45
N PHE A 112 -8.69 -36.46 39.82
CA PHE A 112 -9.73 -35.45 40.07
C PHE A 112 -9.39 -34.52 41.22
N ALA A 113 -8.87 -35.04 42.34
CA ALA A 113 -8.52 -34.21 43.49
C ALA A 113 -7.36 -33.27 43.17
N ALA A 114 -6.31 -33.75 42.48
CA ALA A 114 -5.16 -32.94 42.13
C ALA A 114 -5.45 -31.95 40.99
N ILE A 115 -6.23 -32.33 39.97
CA ILE A 115 -6.70 -31.41 38.93
C ILE A 115 -7.62 -30.35 39.53
N GLY A 116 -8.57 -30.75 40.38
CA GLY A 116 -9.42 -29.81 41.09
C GLY A 116 -8.63 -28.82 41.94
N GLN A 117 -7.47 -29.22 42.48
CA GLN A 117 -6.55 -28.30 43.15
C GLN A 117 -5.91 -27.30 42.19
N ILE A 118 -5.39 -27.76 41.04
CA ILE A 118 -4.77 -26.89 40.02
C ILE A 118 -5.81 -25.89 39.49
N GLU A 119 -6.99 -26.37 39.12
CA GLU A 119 -8.12 -25.53 38.68
C GLU A 119 -8.49 -24.48 39.73
N SER A 120 -8.60 -24.89 41.00
CA SER A 120 -8.96 -23.95 42.08
C SER A 120 -7.89 -22.88 42.27
N HIS A 121 -6.61 -23.21 42.18
CA HIS A 121 -5.54 -22.20 42.25
C HIS A 121 -5.58 -21.25 41.06
N LEU A 122 -5.85 -21.77 39.85
CA LEU A 122 -6.02 -20.96 38.64
C LEU A 122 -7.20 -19.98 38.79
N LYS A 123 -8.30 -20.44 39.38
CA LYS A 123 -9.46 -19.59 39.68
C LYS A 123 -9.18 -18.56 40.78
N ILE A 124 -8.62 -18.97 41.91
CA ILE A 124 -8.39 -18.13 43.10
C ILE A 124 -7.38 -17.02 42.82
N PHE A 125 -6.20 -17.36 42.30
CA PHE A 125 -5.11 -16.40 42.19
C PHE A 125 -5.14 -15.62 40.89
N TYR A 126 -5.82 -16.15 39.87
CA TYR A 126 -5.71 -15.65 38.51
C TYR A 126 -7.05 -15.45 37.80
N GLY A 127 -8.17 -15.76 38.46
CA GLY A 127 -9.52 -15.54 37.93
C GLY A 127 -9.88 -16.42 36.72
N GLN A 128 -9.12 -17.48 36.46
CA GLN A 128 -9.34 -18.36 35.32
C GLN A 128 -10.19 -19.57 35.73
N ASP A 129 -11.45 -19.60 35.30
CA ASP A 129 -12.36 -20.73 35.51
C ASP A 129 -12.17 -21.75 34.37
N LEU A 130 -11.17 -22.63 34.52
CA LEU A 130 -10.80 -23.63 33.52
C LEU A 130 -11.30 -25.02 33.91
N ASN A 131 -11.77 -25.77 32.91
CA ASN A 131 -12.05 -27.20 33.01
C ASN A 131 -10.88 -27.98 32.41
N LEU A 132 -10.02 -28.54 33.26
CA LEU A 132 -8.78 -29.25 32.88
C LEU A 132 -8.99 -30.76 32.83
N SER A 133 -8.17 -31.43 32.02
CA SER A 133 -8.31 -32.86 31.71
C SER A 133 -7.74 -33.78 32.78
N GLU A 134 -8.60 -34.53 33.47
CA GLU A 134 -8.17 -35.68 34.27
C GLU A 134 -7.65 -36.83 33.40
N GLN A 135 -8.19 -36.97 32.19
CA GLN A 135 -7.80 -38.04 31.27
C GLN A 135 -6.36 -37.90 30.80
N GLN A 136 -5.86 -36.67 30.63
CA GLN A 136 -4.44 -36.42 30.38
C GLN A 136 -3.59 -37.07 31.48
N MET A 137 -3.97 -36.87 32.74
CA MET A 137 -3.22 -37.39 33.88
C MET A 137 -3.19 -38.91 33.90
N ILE A 138 -4.26 -39.57 33.44
CA ILE A 138 -4.34 -41.02 33.31
C ILE A 138 -3.48 -41.54 32.15
N LEU A 139 -3.55 -40.91 30.97
CA LEU A 139 -2.90 -41.43 29.76
C LEU A 139 -1.43 -41.05 29.62
N CYS A 140 -1.05 -39.88 30.11
CA CYS A 140 0.22 -39.23 29.81
C CYS A 140 1.23 -39.26 30.95
N ASN A 141 0.92 -39.95 32.05
CA ASN A 141 1.86 -40.13 33.14
C ASN A 141 2.71 -41.40 32.92
N SER A 142 3.99 -41.33 33.26
CA SER A 142 4.91 -42.47 33.25
C SER A 142 5.18 -43.01 34.66
N TYR A 143 4.40 -42.58 35.65
CA TYR A 143 4.62 -42.84 37.07
C TYR A 143 3.93 -44.11 37.56
N GLY A 144 3.18 -44.79 36.69
CA GLY A 144 2.50 -46.06 36.98
C GLY A 144 1.13 -45.90 37.63
N ALA A 145 0.52 -44.71 37.54
CA ALA A 145 -0.83 -44.44 37.99
C ALA A 145 -1.81 -44.53 36.81
N ASP A 146 -2.99 -45.11 37.02
CA ASP A 146 -4.03 -45.22 36.01
C ASP A 146 -5.43 -45.40 36.66
N CYS A 147 -6.35 -46.10 35.99
CA CYS A 147 -7.67 -46.39 36.53
C CYS A 147 -7.70 -47.45 37.64
N ASP A 148 -6.63 -48.22 37.84
CA ASP A 148 -6.49 -49.15 38.97
C ASP A 148 -6.01 -48.43 40.23
N GLY A 149 -5.43 -47.23 40.10
CA GLY A 149 -5.14 -46.33 41.22
C GLY A 149 -3.97 -45.38 40.97
N GLY A 150 -3.73 -44.46 41.91
CA GLY A 150 -2.68 -43.46 41.82
C GLY A 150 -2.59 -42.50 43.01
N TRP A 151 -1.76 -41.46 42.87
CA TRP A 151 -1.48 -40.47 43.92
C TRP A 151 -1.27 -39.06 43.34
N ALA A 152 -1.40 -38.03 44.17
CA ALA A 152 -1.41 -36.63 43.73
C ALA A 152 -0.10 -36.18 43.03
N SER A 153 1.07 -36.59 43.51
CA SER A 153 2.34 -36.17 42.90
C SER A 153 2.57 -36.68 41.48
N ALA A 154 1.95 -37.80 41.09
CA ALA A 154 1.97 -38.25 39.69
C ALA A 154 1.32 -37.19 38.76
N VAL A 155 0.22 -36.57 39.19
CA VAL A 155 -0.48 -35.49 38.47
C VAL A 155 0.40 -34.25 38.40
N TYR A 156 0.93 -33.82 39.55
CA TYR A 156 1.75 -32.61 39.59
C TYR A 156 2.98 -32.75 38.71
N ASN A 157 3.65 -33.91 38.70
CA ASN A 157 4.82 -34.11 37.87
C ASN A 157 4.49 -34.12 36.37
N VAL A 158 3.30 -34.58 35.95
CA VAL A 158 2.81 -34.39 34.58
C VAL A 158 2.61 -32.91 34.28
N ALA A 159 1.91 -32.19 35.17
CA ALA A 159 1.66 -30.75 35.01
C ALA A 159 2.93 -29.89 35.07
N MET A 160 3.98 -30.32 35.78
CA MET A 160 5.30 -29.68 35.77
C MET A 160 6.03 -29.92 34.45
N THR A 161 5.93 -31.14 33.91
CA THR A 161 6.69 -31.54 32.71
C THR A 161 6.05 -31.05 31.42
N TYR A 162 4.73 -31.14 31.35
CA TYR A 162 3.96 -30.94 30.13
C TYR A 162 2.88 -29.84 30.27
N GLY A 163 2.54 -29.45 31.50
CA GLY A 163 1.38 -28.61 31.78
C GLY A 163 0.06 -29.35 31.68
N ALA A 164 -0.99 -28.82 32.31
CA ALA A 164 -2.34 -29.36 32.21
C ALA A 164 -3.09 -28.80 30.98
N VAL A 165 -3.76 -29.66 30.22
CA VAL A 165 -4.57 -29.29 29.03
C VAL A 165 -6.06 -29.26 29.36
N HIS A 166 -6.89 -28.71 28.47
CA HIS A 166 -8.33 -28.64 28.69
C HIS A 166 -9.03 -30.00 28.59
N GLU A 167 -10.14 -30.14 29.32
CA GLU A 167 -11.02 -31.31 29.25
C GLU A 167 -11.57 -31.54 27.84
N GLU A 168 -11.79 -30.48 27.05
CA GLU A 168 -12.27 -30.63 25.67
C GLU A 168 -11.21 -31.20 24.70
N ASP A 169 -9.92 -30.99 25.00
CA ASP A 169 -8.80 -31.48 24.22
C ASP A 169 -8.59 -32.99 24.42
N ILE A 170 -8.68 -33.44 25.67
CA ILE A 170 -8.57 -34.84 26.06
C ILE A 170 -9.73 -35.17 27.01
N PRO A 171 -10.93 -35.47 26.49
CA PRO A 171 -12.12 -35.71 27.32
C PRO A 171 -11.99 -36.95 28.20
N TYR A 172 -12.62 -36.89 29.37
CA TYR A 172 -12.73 -38.01 30.29
C TYR A 172 -13.57 -39.14 29.70
N THR A 173 -12.99 -40.33 29.64
CA THR A 173 -13.59 -41.53 29.02
C THR A 173 -13.63 -42.74 29.95
N GLU A 174 -13.34 -42.56 31.25
CA GLU A 174 -13.35 -43.62 32.26
C GLU A 174 -12.47 -44.84 31.88
N GLY A 175 -11.33 -44.65 31.20
CA GLY A 175 -10.48 -45.76 30.77
C GLY A 175 -9.06 -45.40 30.30
N THR A 176 -8.30 -46.43 29.92
CA THR A 176 -6.89 -46.36 29.49
C THR A 176 -6.68 -46.70 28.00
N VAL A 177 -7.76 -46.75 27.22
CA VAL A 177 -7.76 -47.34 25.85
C VAL A 177 -7.17 -46.40 24.79
N SER A 178 -7.06 -45.11 25.08
CA SER A 178 -6.52 -44.10 24.17
C SER A 178 -5.01 -43.87 24.38
N THR A 179 -4.33 -43.45 23.31
CA THR A 179 -2.92 -43.02 23.39
C THR A 179 -2.83 -41.60 23.93
N CYS A 180 -1.81 -41.29 24.73
CA CYS A 180 -1.53 -39.92 25.15
C CYS A 180 -1.32 -38.99 23.94
N THR A 181 -2.16 -37.96 23.82
CA THR A 181 -2.09 -36.95 22.75
C THR A 181 -1.69 -35.56 23.23
N GLN A 182 -1.29 -35.39 24.50
CA GLN A 182 -1.07 -34.06 25.09
C GLN A 182 -0.12 -33.14 24.29
N SER A 183 0.86 -33.69 23.57
CA SER A 183 1.79 -32.91 22.75
C SER A 183 1.12 -32.20 21.58
N ALA A 184 -0.11 -32.59 21.25
CA ALA A 184 -0.95 -31.94 20.24
C ALA A 184 -1.71 -30.73 20.76
N HIS A 185 -1.72 -30.51 22.08
CA HIS A 185 -2.59 -29.53 22.74
C HIS A 185 -1.77 -28.51 23.51
N LEU A 186 -2.35 -27.32 23.70
CA LEU A 186 -1.71 -26.25 24.45
C LEU A 186 -1.89 -26.48 25.97
N PRO A 187 -0.83 -26.32 26.77
CA PRO A 187 -0.92 -26.39 28.22
C PRO A 187 -1.30 -25.05 28.87
N PHE A 188 -2.17 -25.10 29.88
CA PHE A 188 -2.71 -23.95 30.62
C PHE A 188 -2.30 -23.92 32.09
N GLY A 189 -2.17 -25.09 32.75
CA GLY A 189 -1.87 -25.19 34.18
C GLY A 189 -0.48 -25.76 34.47
N PHE A 190 0.55 -24.92 34.54
CA PHE A 190 1.90 -25.36 34.91
C PHE A 190 2.14 -25.28 36.41
N VAL A 191 2.39 -26.44 37.03
CA VAL A 191 2.89 -26.53 38.39
C VAL A 191 4.37 -26.18 38.41
N THR A 192 4.82 -25.40 39.39
CA THR A 192 6.25 -25.05 39.56
C THR A 192 6.93 -25.90 40.63
N SER A 193 6.22 -26.13 41.72
CA SER A 193 6.62 -26.99 42.82
C SER A 193 5.39 -27.49 43.54
N TRP A 194 5.57 -28.56 44.30
CA TRP A 194 4.56 -29.11 45.19
C TRP A 194 5.26 -29.69 46.43
N HIS A 195 4.53 -29.75 47.55
CA HIS A 195 5.03 -30.25 48.82
C HIS A 195 3.92 -30.93 49.63
N TYR A 196 4.33 -31.81 50.55
CA TYR A 196 3.43 -32.37 51.55
C TYR A 196 3.20 -31.40 52.71
N VAL A 197 2.00 -31.48 53.27
CA VAL A 197 1.59 -30.81 54.51
C VAL A 197 1.43 -31.88 55.58
N SER A 198 1.98 -31.65 56.77
CA SER A 198 1.82 -32.59 57.88
C SER A 198 0.35 -32.72 58.27
N ASN A 199 -0.11 -33.93 58.64
CA ASN A 199 -1.47 -34.16 59.14
C ASN A 199 -1.65 -33.56 60.56
N ASN A 200 -1.72 -32.24 60.60
CA ASN A 200 -1.93 -31.43 61.77
C ASN A 200 -2.95 -30.36 61.39
N VAL A 201 -4.00 -30.21 62.21
CA VAL A 201 -5.13 -29.31 61.90
C VAL A 201 -4.65 -27.89 61.62
N THR A 202 -3.73 -27.35 62.44
CA THR A 202 -3.22 -26.00 62.23
C THR A 202 -2.43 -25.89 60.92
N GLN A 203 -1.59 -26.88 60.60
CA GLN A 203 -0.78 -26.89 59.38
C GLN A 203 -1.66 -26.94 58.12
N ILE A 204 -2.67 -27.80 58.10
CA ILE A 204 -3.63 -27.91 56.99
C ILE A 204 -4.44 -26.62 56.86
N LYS A 205 -4.92 -26.02 57.96
CA LYS A 205 -5.62 -24.72 57.91
C LYS A 205 -4.73 -23.61 57.36
N THR A 206 -3.46 -23.56 57.77
CA THR A 206 -2.53 -22.55 57.24
C THR A 206 -2.29 -22.77 55.76
N ALA A 207 -2.09 -24.01 55.31
CA ALA A 207 -1.94 -24.32 53.89
C ALA A 207 -3.20 -23.97 53.07
N LEU A 208 -4.40 -24.13 53.65
CA LEU A 208 -5.67 -23.78 53.01
C LEU A 208 -5.82 -22.29 52.69
N LEU A 209 -5.11 -21.41 53.40
CA LEU A 209 -5.08 -19.98 53.08
C LEU A 209 -4.36 -19.69 51.75
N ASP A 210 -3.49 -20.61 51.32
CA ASP A 210 -2.81 -20.54 50.02
C ASP A 210 -3.62 -21.25 48.91
N GLY A 211 -4.82 -21.75 49.20
CA GLY A 211 -5.68 -22.48 48.25
C GLY A 211 -6.11 -23.85 48.78
N PRO A 212 -7.09 -24.53 48.16
CA PRO A 212 -7.51 -25.87 48.57
C PRO A 212 -6.36 -26.88 48.58
N VAL A 213 -6.41 -27.87 49.47
CA VAL A 213 -5.38 -28.92 49.56
C VAL A 213 -5.92 -30.28 49.15
N CYS A 214 -5.17 -31.00 48.32
CA CYS A 214 -5.49 -32.38 47.98
C CYS A 214 -5.14 -33.28 49.18
N SER A 215 -6.02 -34.19 49.58
CA SER A 215 -5.83 -35.01 50.78
C SER A 215 -6.47 -36.38 50.66
N ALA A 216 -5.85 -37.36 51.32
CA ALA A 216 -6.38 -38.71 51.44
C ALA A 216 -7.13 -38.94 52.76
N PHE A 217 -8.03 -39.93 52.73
CA PHE A 217 -8.69 -40.49 53.92
C PHE A 217 -9.19 -41.93 53.62
N ASN A 218 -9.75 -42.61 54.63
CA ASN A 218 -10.45 -43.88 54.46
C ASN A 218 -11.94 -43.63 54.18
N ALA A 219 -12.40 -44.06 53.01
CA ALA A 219 -13.77 -43.91 52.53
C ALA A 219 -14.56 -45.23 52.54
N ASP A 220 -14.12 -46.23 53.29
CA ASP A 220 -14.85 -47.50 53.46
C ASP A 220 -16.24 -47.27 54.11
N GLU A 221 -17.10 -48.27 54.02
CA GLU A 221 -18.42 -48.26 54.65
C GLU A 221 -18.33 -47.88 56.15
N PRO A 222 -19.14 -46.92 56.64
CA PRO A 222 -20.37 -46.42 56.02
C PRO A 222 -20.23 -45.09 55.25
N PHE A 223 -19.03 -44.65 54.85
CA PHE A 223 -18.88 -43.35 54.19
C PHE A 223 -19.65 -43.18 52.87
N PRO A 224 -19.73 -44.19 51.96
CA PRO A 224 -20.47 -44.04 50.70
C PRO A 224 -21.94 -43.70 50.86
N SER A 225 -22.53 -43.99 52.02
CA SER A 225 -23.91 -43.66 52.35
C SER A 225 -24.07 -42.29 53.03
N TYR A 226 -23.04 -41.45 53.07
CA TYR A 226 -23.15 -40.08 53.58
C TYR A 226 -24.19 -39.28 52.79
N GLY A 227 -25.19 -38.75 53.52
CA GLY A 227 -26.20 -37.85 52.98
C GLY A 227 -25.92 -36.40 53.32
N THR A 228 -25.97 -36.06 54.61
CA THR A 228 -25.79 -34.68 55.09
C THR A 228 -25.19 -34.67 56.50
N GLY A 229 -24.71 -33.49 56.95
CA GLY A 229 -24.28 -33.27 58.34
C GLY A 229 -22.76 -33.31 58.52
N CYS A 230 -22.26 -33.80 59.66
CA CYS A 230 -20.83 -34.00 59.88
C CYS A 230 -20.52 -35.48 60.13
N TYR A 231 -19.77 -36.08 59.19
CA TYR A 231 -19.28 -37.44 59.28
C TYR A 231 -18.27 -37.59 60.43
N THR A 232 -18.57 -38.49 61.36
CA THR A 232 -17.81 -38.68 62.61
C THR A 232 -17.26 -40.08 62.80
N ASP A 233 -17.62 -40.99 61.91
CA ASP A 233 -17.26 -42.40 62.02
C ASP A 233 -15.78 -42.56 61.68
N ASN A 234 -15.10 -43.48 62.37
CA ASN A 234 -13.67 -43.71 62.20
C ASN A 234 -13.48 -45.13 61.64
N VAL A 235 -13.08 -45.23 60.37
CA VAL A 235 -13.00 -46.49 59.64
C VAL A 235 -11.57 -46.80 59.16
N GLY A 236 -11.21 -48.09 59.31
CA GLY A 236 -10.01 -48.71 58.74
C GLY A 236 -8.65 -48.15 59.22
N PRO A 237 -7.55 -48.90 59.03
CA PRO A 237 -6.19 -48.42 59.34
C PRO A 237 -5.43 -47.87 58.12
N TYR A 238 -6.04 -47.78 56.94
CA TYR A 238 -5.40 -47.32 55.70
C TYR A 238 -6.30 -46.35 54.93
N THR A 239 -5.73 -45.44 54.15
CA THR A 239 -6.45 -44.53 53.26
C THR A 239 -6.62 -45.13 51.87
N ASN A 240 -7.74 -44.88 51.20
CA ASN A 240 -8.07 -45.43 49.88
C ASN A 240 -8.76 -44.45 48.92
N HIS A 241 -9.01 -43.20 49.35
CA HIS A 241 -9.68 -42.20 48.52
C HIS A 241 -9.02 -40.81 48.64
N LEU A 242 -8.93 -40.09 47.52
CA LEU A 242 -8.44 -38.71 47.44
C LEU A 242 -9.58 -37.72 47.23
N ILE A 243 -9.54 -36.64 47.98
CA ILE A 243 -10.49 -35.53 47.92
C ILE A 243 -9.75 -34.20 47.98
N LEU A 244 -10.50 -33.10 47.80
CA LEU A 244 -9.99 -31.77 48.02
C LEU A 244 -10.58 -31.22 49.32
N ILE A 245 -9.73 -30.90 50.32
CA ILE A 245 -10.16 -30.10 51.47
C ILE A 245 -10.21 -28.65 50.99
N VAL A 246 -11.38 -28.02 51.11
CA VAL A 246 -11.65 -26.68 50.57
C VAL A 246 -11.96 -25.65 51.65
N GLY A 247 -12.04 -26.09 52.91
CA GLY A 247 -12.37 -25.23 54.03
C GLY A 247 -12.47 -25.98 55.34
N TRP A 248 -12.82 -25.25 56.40
CA TRP A 248 -13.06 -25.79 57.73
C TRP A 248 -14.11 -24.98 58.48
N ASP A 249 -14.70 -25.60 59.49
CA ASP A 249 -15.52 -24.93 60.50
C ASP A 249 -15.28 -25.57 61.87
N ASP A 250 -14.73 -24.80 62.81
CA ASP A 250 -14.44 -25.23 64.17
C ASP A 250 -15.70 -25.40 65.02
N ARG A 251 -16.84 -24.89 64.57
CA ARG A 251 -18.14 -25.07 65.22
C ARG A 251 -18.87 -26.32 64.73
N ALA A 252 -18.44 -26.91 63.61
CA ALA A 252 -19.02 -28.14 63.07
C ALA A 252 -18.84 -29.33 64.02
N CYS A 253 -19.56 -30.42 63.74
CA CYS A 253 -19.40 -31.70 64.44
C CYS A 253 -19.60 -31.58 65.97
N GLY A 254 -20.63 -30.82 66.38
CA GLY A 254 -20.91 -30.57 67.80
C GLY A 254 -19.86 -29.71 68.50
N GLY A 255 -19.18 -28.80 67.79
CA GLY A 255 -18.13 -27.94 68.33
C GLY A 255 -16.75 -28.60 68.43
N THR A 256 -16.56 -29.77 67.80
CA THR A 256 -15.25 -30.45 67.74
C THR A 256 -14.47 -30.13 66.46
N GLY A 257 -15.10 -29.42 65.54
CA GLY A 257 -14.52 -28.95 64.29
C GLY A 257 -14.48 -29.99 63.18
N GLY A 258 -14.58 -29.53 61.94
CA GLY A 258 -14.58 -30.39 60.76
C GLY A 258 -14.03 -29.72 59.51
N TRP A 259 -13.56 -30.55 58.58
CA TRP A 259 -13.13 -30.19 57.25
C TRP A 259 -14.32 -30.17 56.30
N ILE A 260 -14.37 -29.17 55.42
CA ILE A 260 -15.29 -29.12 54.28
C ILE A 260 -14.54 -29.67 53.08
N CYS A 261 -15.08 -30.71 52.45
CA CYS A 261 -14.40 -31.46 51.40
C CYS A 261 -15.23 -31.50 50.11
N LYS A 262 -14.57 -31.29 48.96
CA LYS A 262 -15.11 -31.53 47.62
C LYS A 262 -14.76 -32.95 47.19
N ASN A 263 -15.76 -33.71 46.76
CA ASN A 263 -15.60 -35.08 46.26
C ASN A 263 -15.69 -35.14 44.72
N SER A 264 -15.33 -36.29 44.15
CA SER A 264 -15.33 -36.57 42.69
C SER A 264 -16.37 -37.61 42.29
N TRP A 265 -17.45 -37.76 43.05
CA TRP A 265 -18.52 -38.75 42.81
C TRP A 265 -19.80 -38.12 42.22
N GLY A 266 -19.66 -36.96 41.59
CA GLY A 266 -20.76 -36.20 41.03
C GLY A 266 -21.61 -35.45 42.08
N PRO A 267 -22.49 -34.55 41.62
CA PRO A 267 -23.28 -33.69 42.50
C PRO A 267 -24.39 -34.43 43.26
N SER A 268 -24.68 -35.69 42.93
CA SER A 268 -25.70 -36.50 43.61
C SER A 268 -25.21 -37.12 44.92
N PHE A 269 -23.89 -37.14 45.16
CA PHE A 269 -23.31 -37.57 46.42
C PHE A 269 -23.36 -36.44 47.47
N GLY A 270 -23.72 -36.78 48.72
CA GLY A 270 -23.68 -35.85 49.84
C GLY A 270 -24.46 -34.55 49.60
N GLU A 271 -23.84 -33.42 49.96
CA GLU A 271 -24.42 -32.08 49.84
C GLU A 271 -23.95 -31.42 48.55
N GLY A 272 -24.51 -31.86 47.41
CA GLY A 272 -24.16 -31.33 46.09
C GLY A 272 -22.75 -31.71 45.62
N GLY A 273 -22.24 -32.87 46.07
CA GLY A 273 -20.89 -33.35 45.82
C GLY A 273 -19.90 -33.04 46.95
N TYR A 274 -20.33 -32.38 48.02
CA TYR A 274 -19.52 -32.02 49.17
C TYR A 274 -19.90 -32.82 50.41
N PHE A 275 -18.99 -32.87 51.38
CA PHE A 275 -19.24 -33.43 52.71
C PHE A 275 -18.44 -32.70 53.78
N THR A 276 -18.92 -32.76 55.02
CA THR A 276 -18.17 -32.31 56.19
C THR A 276 -17.71 -33.51 57.01
N ILE A 277 -16.44 -33.54 57.41
CA ILE A 277 -15.85 -34.64 58.20
C ILE A 277 -15.11 -34.09 59.42
N LYS A 278 -15.30 -34.72 60.57
CA LYS A 278 -14.66 -34.31 61.83
C LYS A 278 -13.13 -34.40 61.73
N TYR A 279 -12.43 -33.48 62.39
CA TYR A 279 -10.97 -33.56 62.47
C TYR A 279 -10.50 -34.90 63.08
N GLY A 280 -9.50 -35.52 62.46
CA GLY A 280 -8.81 -36.70 63.00
C GLY A 280 -9.58 -38.03 62.92
N VAL A 281 -10.73 -38.09 62.22
CA VAL A 281 -11.43 -39.36 61.96
C VAL A 281 -11.11 -39.89 60.57
N SER A 282 -11.16 -41.22 60.39
CA SER A 282 -10.91 -41.94 59.14
C SER A 282 -9.63 -41.51 58.43
N LEU A 283 -8.61 -41.16 59.21
CA LEU A 283 -7.29 -40.73 58.73
C LEU A 283 -7.34 -39.49 57.80
N ILE A 284 -8.40 -38.67 57.84
CA ILE A 284 -8.49 -37.43 57.07
C ILE A 284 -7.29 -36.52 57.35
N GLY A 285 -6.78 -35.86 56.31
CA GLY A 285 -5.54 -35.07 56.36
C GLY A 285 -4.28 -35.89 56.10
N SER A 286 -4.40 -37.18 55.74
CA SER A 286 -3.25 -37.99 55.34
C SER A 286 -2.82 -37.67 53.92
N SER A 287 -1.50 -37.77 53.65
CA SER A 287 -0.92 -37.48 52.34
C SER A 287 -1.37 -36.14 51.74
N THR A 288 -1.61 -35.14 52.60
CA THR A 288 -2.06 -33.82 52.16
C THR A 288 -0.95 -33.11 51.38
N THR A 289 -1.29 -32.55 50.22
CA THR A 289 -0.35 -31.83 49.34
C THR A 289 -0.83 -30.41 49.03
N GLN A 290 0.13 -29.52 48.82
CA GLN A 290 -0.09 -28.17 48.32
C GLN A 290 0.85 -27.86 47.15
N ILE A 291 0.45 -26.95 46.26
CA ILE A 291 1.17 -26.61 45.02
C ILE A 291 1.54 -25.12 44.96
N ASP A 292 2.58 -24.80 44.19
CA ASP A 292 2.91 -23.46 43.73
C ASP A 292 2.74 -23.40 42.19
N LEU A 293 2.08 -22.37 41.66
CA LEU A 293 1.85 -22.17 40.22
C LEU A 293 2.65 -20.98 39.65
N LEU A 294 3.08 -21.05 38.38
CA LEU A 294 3.61 -19.91 37.64
C LEU A 294 2.53 -19.29 36.76
N VAL A 295 2.34 -17.98 36.83
CA VAL A 295 1.52 -17.25 35.85
C VAL A 295 2.34 -16.41 34.89
N PRO A 296 1.96 -16.40 33.60
CA PRO A 296 2.55 -15.49 32.64
C PRO A 296 2.28 -14.04 33.08
N PRO A 297 3.30 -13.19 33.15
CA PRO A 297 3.18 -11.81 33.59
C PRO A 297 2.29 -11.00 32.63
N THR A 298 2.19 -11.39 31.36
CA THR A 298 1.29 -10.79 30.36
C THR A 298 0.31 -11.85 29.86
N SER A 299 -0.99 -11.57 29.87
CA SER A 299 -2.03 -12.38 29.22
C SER A 299 -2.61 -11.68 28.00
N VAL A 300 -3.05 -12.45 27.00
CA VAL A 300 -3.63 -11.95 25.75
C VAL A 300 -5.04 -12.50 25.55
N THR A 301 -5.97 -11.65 25.07
CA THR A 301 -7.32 -12.03 24.66
C THR A 301 -7.50 -11.66 23.19
N VAL A 302 -7.75 -12.65 22.31
CA VAL A 302 -8.05 -12.39 20.90
C VAL A 302 -9.50 -11.95 20.75
N LEU A 303 -9.70 -10.80 20.12
CA LEU A 303 -11.00 -10.13 19.92
C LEU A 303 -11.54 -10.28 18.51
N GLY A 304 -10.71 -10.70 17.55
CA GLY A 304 -11.11 -10.75 16.16
C GLY A 304 -10.13 -11.50 15.27
N PRO A 305 -10.62 -12.08 14.16
CA PRO A 305 -12.05 -12.17 13.85
C PRO A 305 -12.73 -13.29 14.69
N LEU A 306 -14.04 -13.15 14.97
CA LEU A 306 -14.81 -14.07 15.82
C LEU A 306 -16.05 -14.67 15.11
N ASP A 307 -16.16 -14.50 13.79
CA ASP A 307 -17.32 -15.00 13.04
C ASP A 307 -17.12 -16.47 12.57
N ASP A 308 -18.23 -17.17 12.34
CA ASP A 308 -18.28 -18.59 11.97
C ASP A 308 -18.39 -18.80 10.45
N ARG A 309 -18.05 -17.77 9.67
CA ARG A 309 -18.14 -17.83 8.21
C ARG A 309 -16.92 -18.50 7.61
N ASP A 310 -17.11 -18.94 6.38
CA ASP A 310 -16.01 -19.37 5.52
C ASP A 310 -15.25 -18.13 5.01
N TYR A 311 -13.95 -18.10 5.25
CA TYR A 311 -13.02 -17.10 4.74
C TYR A 311 -12.47 -17.53 3.40
N LEU A 312 -12.29 -16.60 2.48
CA LEU A 312 -11.80 -16.94 1.14
C LEU A 312 -10.30 -16.67 1.05
N ALA A 313 -9.55 -17.58 0.43
CA ALA A 313 -8.15 -17.32 0.08
C ALA A 313 -7.99 -15.97 -0.65
N GLY A 314 -6.97 -15.20 -0.25
CA GLY A 314 -6.71 -13.83 -0.72
C GLY A 314 -7.50 -12.72 0.01
N GLU A 315 -8.45 -13.06 0.89
CA GLU A 315 -9.10 -12.09 1.76
C GLU A 315 -8.10 -11.53 2.80
N THR A 316 -8.24 -10.26 3.20
CA THR A 316 -7.44 -9.66 4.28
C THR A 316 -8.27 -9.58 5.56
N VAL A 317 -7.73 -10.10 6.65
CA VAL A 317 -8.39 -10.27 7.93
C VAL A 317 -7.65 -9.48 8.99
N ASP A 318 -8.38 -8.78 9.86
CA ASP A 318 -7.82 -8.11 11.04
C ASP A 318 -7.82 -9.06 12.24
N ILE A 319 -6.62 -9.47 12.66
CA ILE A 319 -6.41 -10.25 13.88
C ILE A 319 -6.25 -9.26 15.03
N ALA A 320 -7.33 -9.05 15.79
CA ALA A 320 -7.36 -8.09 16.89
C ALA A 320 -7.19 -8.77 18.26
N TRP A 321 -6.51 -8.13 19.21
CA TRP A 321 -6.33 -8.64 20.57
C TRP A 321 -6.19 -7.52 21.62
N THR A 322 -6.39 -7.87 22.88
CA THR A 322 -6.02 -7.04 24.04
C THR A 322 -5.04 -7.77 24.93
N THR A 323 -4.25 -7.03 25.72
CA THR A 323 -3.32 -7.61 26.70
C THR A 323 -3.56 -7.03 28.09
N SER A 324 -3.30 -7.84 29.13
CA SER A 324 -3.38 -7.44 30.54
C SER A 324 -2.18 -7.97 31.32
N GLY A 325 -1.84 -7.32 32.43
CA GLY A 325 -0.65 -7.62 33.24
C GLY A 325 0.56 -6.76 32.89
N ALA A 326 1.76 -7.33 32.95
CA ALA A 326 3.02 -6.69 32.57
C ALA A 326 3.02 -6.34 31.08
N ALA A 327 3.69 -5.24 30.74
CA ALA A 327 3.78 -4.81 29.35
C ALA A 327 4.68 -5.76 28.54
N ALA A 328 4.12 -6.34 27.48
CA ALA A 328 4.89 -6.97 26.39
C ALA A 328 5.02 -5.97 25.24
N ALA A 329 6.24 -5.70 24.80
CA ALA A 329 6.49 -4.73 23.74
C ALA A 329 6.08 -5.28 22.36
N THR A 330 6.25 -6.59 22.15
CA THR A 330 5.93 -7.28 20.90
C THR A 330 5.13 -8.56 21.16
N VAL A 331 4.54 -9.09 20.09
CA VAL A 331 3.83 -10.36 20.06
C VAL A 331 4.23 -11.18 18.82
N ASP A 332 4.17 -12.50 18.93
CA ASP A 332 4.15 -13.41 17.79
C ASP A 332 2.70 -13.78 17.45
N ILE A 333 2.40 -13.94 16.16
CA ILE A 333 1.09 -14.36 15.67
C ILE A 333 1.23 -15.68 14.93
N TRP A 334 0.39 -16.64 15.32
CA TRP A 334 0.33 -17.99 14.79
C TRP A 334 -1.06 -18.30 14.27
N ALA A 335 -1.13 -19.19 13.29
CA ALA A 335 -2.37 -19.81 12.84
C ALA A 335 -2.29 -21.33 12.91
N SER A 336 -3.46 -21.93 13.09
CA SER A 336 -3.70 -23.35 12.92
C SER A 336 -4.50 -23.54 11.65
N LEU A 337 -3.96 -24.27 10.69
CA LEU A 337 -4.63 -24.52 9.41
C LEU A 337 -5.39 -25.85 9.38
N ASP A 338 -5.29 -26.72 10.38
CA ASP A 338 -6.11 -27.95 10.50
C ASP A 338 -5.93 -28.63 11.87
N GLY A 339 -5.99 -27.84 12.95
CA GLY A 339 -5.99 -28.35 14.33
C GLY A 339 -4.66 -28.25 15.09
N TYR A 340 -3.57 -27.81 14.44
CA TYR A 340 -2.30 -27.51 15.11
C TYR A 340 -1.87 -26.06 14.84
N LEU A 341 -1.54 -25.29 15.88
CA LEU A 341 -0.91 -23.96 15.75
C LEU A 341 0.54 -24.10 15.27
N ASP A 342 0.74 -24.55 14.05
CA ASP A 342 2.03 -24.90 13.46
C ASP A 342 2.59 -23.82 12.52
N THR A 343 1.74 -22.88 12.12
CA THR A 343 2.08 -21.89 11.10
C THR A 343 2.29 -20.54 11.78
N LYS A 344 3.54 -20.08 11.84
CA LYS A 344 3.85 -18.72 12.26
C LYS A 344 3.43 -17.75 11.14
N ILE A 345 2.53 -16.82 11.45
CA ILE A 345 2.08 -15.78 10.52
C ILE A 345 3.06 -14.60 10.54
N ALA A 346 3.44 -14.15 11.73
CA ALA A 346 4.31 -13.00 11.93
C ALA A 346 5.05 -13.11 13.27
N ASP A 347 6.27 -12.59 13.34
CA ASP A 347 7.05 -12.43 14.56
C ASP A 347 7.36 -10.97 14.89
N ASP A 348 7.64 -10.73 16.17
CA ASP A 348 8.06 -9.42 16.70
C ASP A 348 7.12 -8.26 16.32
N VAL A 349 5.82 -8.56 16.20
CA VAL A 349 4.78 -7.57 15.87
C VAL A 349 4.63 -6.59 17.04
N PRO A 350 4.67 -5.27 16.83
CA PRO A 350 4.38 -4.31 17.88
C PRO A 350 3.04 -4.63 18.57
N ASN A 351 3.00 -4.63 19.90
CA ASN A 351 1.80 -4.95 20.65
C ASN A 351 0.78 -3.78 20.63
N THR A 352 0.24 -3.46 19.44
CA THR A 352 -0.75 -2.40 19.18
C THR A 352 -2.19 -2.91 19.22
N GLY A 353 -2.38 -4.22 19.38
CA GLY A 353 -3.69 -4.87 19.51
C GLY A 353 -4.35 -5.28 18.18
N HIS A 354 -3.66 -5.20 17.05
CA HIS A 354 -4.20 -5.60 15.74
C HIS A 354 -3.09 -5.95 14.73
N TYR A 355 -3.44 -6.79 13.76
CA TYR A 355 -2.57 -7.18 12.65
C TYR A 355 -3.39 -7.60 11.42
N LEU A 356 -3.11 -6.97 10.27
CA LEU A 356 -3.77 -7.30 9.00
C LEU A 356 -3.04 -8.46 8.31
N TRP A 357 -3.74 -9.56 8.08
CA TRP A 357 -3.20 -10.74 7.40
C TRP A 357 -3.97 -11.08 6.13
N THR A 358 -3.26 -11.22 5.00
CA THR A 358 -3.84 -11.76 3.77
C THR A 358 -3.79 -13.28 3.76
N LEU A 359 -4.96 -13.92 3.66
CA LEU A 359 -5.10 -15.36 3.78
C LEU A 359 -4.45 -16.11 2.60
N PRO A 360 -3.66 -17.16 2.85
CA PRO A 360 -3.00 -17.93 1.79
C PRO A 360 -4.02 -18.72 0.96
N ASN A 361 -3.63 -19.14 -0.26
CA ASN A 361 -4.45 -20.07 -1.04
C ASN A 361 -4.30 -21.50 -0.52
N HIS A 362 -5.01 -21.81 0.55
CA HIS A 362 -5.03 -23.11 1.21
C HIS A 362 -6.45 -23.41 1.68
N SER A 363 -6.88 -24.67 1.66
CA SER A 363 -8.19 -25.03 2.22
C SER A 363 -8.01 -25.65 3.59
N THR A 364 -8.80 -25.22 4.57
CA THR A 364 -8.78 -25.73 5.94
C THR A 364 -10.15 -26.24 6.36
N THR A 365 -10.16 -27.27 7.19
CA THR A 365 -11.33 -27.75 7.94
C THR A 365 -11.56 -26.95 9.21
N LEU A 366 -10.49 -26.37 9.78
CA LEU A 366 -10.49 -25.48 10.93
C LEU A 366 -9.33 -24.48 10.83
N LEU A 367 -9.64 -23.19 10.97
CA LEU A 367 -8.69 -22.09 11.14
C LEU A 367 -8.78 -21.57 12.59
N LYS A 368 -7.64 -21.38 13.27
CA LYS A 368 -7.54 -20.64 14.55
C LYS A 368 -6.35 -19.71 14.55
N PHE A 369 -6.45 -18.58 15.24
CA PHE A 369 -5.35 -17.65 15.50
C PHE A 369 -4.85 -17.77 16.93
N CYS A 370 -3.55 -17.58 17.13
CA CYS A 370 -2.94 -17.47 18.45
C CYS A 370 -1.99 -16.29 18.48
N VAL A 371 -2.11 -15.45 19.50
CA VAL A 371 -1.25 -14.29 19.73
C VAL A 371 -0.47 -14.53 21.01
N VAL A 372 0.85 -14.47 20.92
CA VAL A 372 1.78 -14.82 22.01
C VAL A 372 2.61 -13.59 22.38
N PRO A 373 2.56 -13.09 23.62
CA PRO A 373 3.38 -11.96 24.03
C PRO A 373 4.87 -12.35 24.12
N LEU A 374 5.74 -11.50 23.58
CA LEU A 374 7.20 -11.66 23.64
C LEU A 374 7.84 -10.72 24.67
N GLY A 375 8.74 -11.29 25.47
CA GLY A 375 9.38 -10.66 26.63
C GLY A 375 9.44 -11.66 27.79
N ASP A 376 10.54 -12.42 27.89
CA ASP A 376 10.85 -13.51 28.86
C ASP A 376 9.78 -14.60 29.12
N THR A 377 8.54 -14.47 28.64
CA THR A 377 7.42 -15.34 29.03
C THR A 377 6.58 -15.74 27.82
N ARG A 378 6.99 -16.81 27.13
CA ARG A 378 6.23 -17.48 26.05
C ARG A 378 4.92 -18.14 26.51
N ARG A 379 4.26 -17.65 27.56
CA ARG A 379 3.33 -18.45 28.38
C ARG A 379 1.93 -17.85 28.56
N GLY A 380 1.65 -16.62 28.09
CA GLY A 380 0.35 -15.95 28.27
C GLY A 380 -0.35 -15.58 26.97
N PHE A 381 -0.46 -16.56 26.08
CA PHE A 381 -1.05 -16.39 24.75
C PHE A 381 -2.58 -16.32 24.79
N GLY A 382 -3.17 -15.79 23.73
CA GLY A 382 -4.63 -15.79 23.51
C GLY A 382 -4.94 -16.50 22.19
N VAL A 383 -6.05 -17.24 22.15
CA VAL A 383 -6.48 -17.99 20.95
C VAL A 383 -7.85 -17.47 20.52
N SER A 384 -8.10 -17.41 19.20
CA SER A 384 -9.42 -17.10 18.66
C SER A 384 -10.44 -18.21 19.01
N PRO A 385 -11.76 -17.93 19.05
CA PRO A 385 -12.80 -18.94 19.27
C PRO A 385 -12.83 -20.04 18.21
N ASP A 386 -13.63 -21.08 18.48
CA ASP A 386 -13.84 -22.19 17.56
C ASP A 386 -14.69 -21.83 16.34
N ARG A 387 -14.32 -22.42 15.19
CA ARG A 387 -15.09 -22.57 13.93
C ARG A 387 -14.88 -21.52 12.82
N MET A 388 -13.64 -21.17 12.50
CA MET A 388 -13.34 -20.53 11.21
C MET A 388 -12.88 -21.57 10.19
N ARG A 389 -13.05 -21.28 8.89
CA ARG A 389 -12.51 -22.08 7.79
C ARG A 389 -11.92 -21.17 6.74
N LEU A 390 -10.81 -21.59 6.15
CA LEU A 390 -10.26 -20.97 4.97
C LEU A 390 -10.60 -21.84 3.76
N LEU A 391 -11.28 -21.26 2.78
CA LEU A 391 -11.56 -21.89 1.51
C LEU A 391 -10.49 -21.46 0.51
N GLY A 392 -9.58 -22.39 0.19
CA GLY A 392 -8.71 -22.27 -0.96
C GLY A 392 -9.51 -22.31 -2.25
N HIS A 393 -9.01 -21.64 -3.28
CA HIS A 393 -9.60 -21.65 -4.60
C HIS A 393 -8.91 -22.66 -5.52
N ARG A 394 -9.67 -23.22 -6.47
CA ARG A 394 -9.13 -24.24 -7.38
C ARG A 394 -8.38 -23.58 -8.52
N THR A 395 -7.37 -24.27 -9.02
CA THR A 395 -6.65 -23.86 -10.24
C THR A 395 -7.14 -24.71 -11.41
N ARG A 396 -7.57 -24.07 -12.48
CA ARG A 396 -7.94 -24.68 -13.76
C ARG A 396 -6.85 -24.41 -14.79
N TYR A 397 -6.56 -25.38 -15.64
CA TYR A 397 -5.57 -25.27 -16.69
C TYR A 397 -6.27 -25.25 -18.06
N VAL A 398 -5.88 -24.32 -18.94
CA VAL A 398 -6.36 -24.21 -20.32
C VAL A 398 -5.18 -24.28 -21.27
N SER A 399 -5.18 -25.25 -22.19
CA SER A 399 -4.14 -25.40 -23.21
C SER A 399 -4.75 -25.90 -24.52
N PRO A 400 -4.35 -25.38 -25.69
CA PRO A 400 -4.87 -25.84 -26.98
C PRO A 400 -4.61 -27.35 -27.21
N THR A 401 -3.60 -27.90 -26.54
CA THR A 401 -3.22 -29.32 -26.61
C THR A 401 -3.71 -30.14 -25.41
N GLY A 402 -4.57 -29.56 -24.56
CA GLY A 402 -5.08 -30.19 -23.34
C GLY A 402 -5.83 -31.51 -23.56
N GLY A 403 -5.89 -32.33 -22.51
CA GLY A 403 -6.62 -33.59 -22.50
C GLY A 403 -8.14 -33.44 -22.50
N ASP A 404 -8.64 -32.24 -22.17
CA ASP A 404 -10.06 -31.85 -22.16
C ASP A 404 -10.92 -32.70 -21.21
N VAL A 405 -10.40 -32.98 -20.02
CA VAL A 405 -11.08 -33.79 -19.00
C VAL A 405 -11.39 -32.92 -17.78
N ALA A 406 -12.67 -32.61 -17.57
CA ALA A 406 -13.11 -31.89 -16.37
C ALA A 406 -12.68 -32.65 -15.08
N PRO A 407 -12.30 -31.96 -13.99
CA PRO A 407 -12.49 -30.54 -13.73
C PRO A 407 -11.27 -29.66 -14.07
N TYR A 408 -10.38 -30.11 -14.96
CA TYR A 408 -9.25 -29.32 -15.48
C TYR A 408 -8.21 -28.89 -14.42
N GLU A 409 -8.05 -29.64 -13.32
CA GLU A 409 -7.16 -29.30 -12.19
C GLU A 409 -5.70 -29.76 -12.36
N SER A 410 -5.32 -30.25 -13.55
CA SER A 410 -3.94 -30.62 -13.87
C SER A 410 -3.58 -30.30 -15.31
N VAL A 411 -2.29 -30.18 -15.61
CA VAL A 411 -1.79 -29.95 -16.98
C VAL A 411 -2.27 -31.03 -17.95
N ALA A 412 -2.27 -32.31 -17.53
CA ALA A 412 -2.71 -33.42 -18.37
C ALA A 412 -4.21 -33.39 -18.69
N THR A 413 -5.00 -32.83 -17.77
CA THR A 413 -6.46 -32.73 -17.92
C THR A 413 -6.91 -31.37 -18.42
N ALA A 414 -6.00 -30.44 -18.75
CA ALA A 414 -6.31 -29.07 -19.14
C ALA A 414 -7.43 -28.98 -20.19
N ALA A 415 -8.31 -28.00 -20.04
CA ALA A 415 -9.38 -27.69 -21.00
C ALA A 415 -8.78 -27.22 -22.33
N ARG A 416 -9.42 -27.58 -23.45
CA ARG A 416 -8.99 -27.08 -24.77
C ARG A 416 -9.47 -25.67 -25.08
N SER A 417 -10.50 -25.21 -24.38
CA SER A 417 -11.05 -23.86 -24.53
C SER A 417 -11.20 -23.18 -23.18
N LEU A 418 -11.10 -21.85 -23.19
CA LEU A 418 -11.33 -21.04 -22.01
C LEU A 418 -12.80 -21.14 -21.57
N ALA A 419 -13.75 -21.21 -22.49
CA ALA A 419 -15.16 -21.41 -22.20
C ALA A 419 -15.41 -22.68 -21.36
N ALA A 420 -14.76 -23.80 -21.69
CA ALA A 420 -14.93 -25.06 -20.95
C ALA A 420 -14.40 -24.96 -19.52
N ALA A 421 -13.22 -24.34 -19.32
CA ALA A 421 -12.67 -24.13 -17.99
C ALA A 421 -13.54 -23.20 -17.13
N LEU A 422 -14.10 -22.13 -17.72
CA LEU A 422 -14.98 -21.20 -17.02
C LEU A 422 -16.29 -21.85 -16.58
N VAL A 423 -16.87 -22.74 -17.40
CA VAL A 423 -18.07 -23.52 -17.00
C VAL A 423 -17.78 -24.44 -15.81
N ALA A 424 -16.55 -24.93 -15.66
CA ALA A 424 -16.16 -25.76 -14.52
C ALA A 424 -15.79 -24.94 -13.27
N CYS A 425 -15.71 -23.61 -13.37
CA CYS A 425 -15.35 -22.77 -12.23
C CYS A 425 -16.50 -22.69 -11.21
N THR A 426 -16.18 -22.90 -9.93
CA THR A 426 -17.17 -22.94 -8.85
C THR A 426 -17.25 -21.66 -8.02
N GLY A 427 -16.40 -20.67 -8.33
CA GLY A 427 -16.30 -19.40 -7.60
C GLY A 427 -14.93 -19.21 -6.95
N ARG A 428 -14.39 -18.01 -7.13
CA ARG A 428 -13.02 -17.60 -6.85
C ARG A 428 -11.92 -18.49 -7.44
N ASP A 429 -12.19 -19.28 -8.48
CA ASP A 429 -11.17 -20.13 -9.10
C ASP A 429 -10.12 -19.27 -9.85
N THR A 430 -8.92 -19.83 -10.04
CA THR A 430 -7.90 -19.27 -10.92
C THR A 430 -7.79 -20.11 -12.19
N VAL A 431 -7.84 -19.49 -13.36
CA VAL A 431 -7.67 -20.15 -14.65
C VAL A 431 -6.32 -19.76 -15.24
N LEU A 432 -5.39 -20.70 -15.31
CA LEU A 432 -4.10 -20.53 -15.98
C LEU A 432 -4.24 -20.91 -17.45
N VAL A 433 -3.83 -20.02 -18.34
CA VAL A 433 -3.98 -20.19 -19.79
C VAL A 433 -2.61 -20.23 -20.45
N ALA A 434 -2.36 -21.31 -21.17
CA ALA A 434 -1.15 -21.49 -21.95
C ALA A 434 -1.10 -20.48 -23.12
N ALA A 435 0.10 -20.21 -23.61
CA ALA A 435 0.34 -19.41 -24.79
C ALA A 435 -0.31 -20.09 -26.01
N GLY A 436 -0.95 -19.28 -26.86
CA GLY A 436 -1.69 -19.74 -28.02
C GLY A 436 -2.73 -18.73 -28.50
N ASP A 437 -3.28 -19.00 -29.69
CA ASP A 437 -4.38 -18.24 -30.28
C ASP A 437 -5.71 -18.93 -29.96
N TYR A 438 -6.61 -18.19 -29.32
CA TYR A 438 -7.94 -18.63 -28.91
C TYR A 438 -8.98 -17.84 -29.71
N ALA A 439 -9.84 -18.55 -30.43
CA ALA A 439 -10.92 -17.97 -31.22
C ALA A 439 -12.27 -18.40 -30.61
N GLU A 440 -12.70 -17.69 -29.57
CA GLU A 440 -13.89 -18.03 -28.81
C GLU A 440 -14.52 -16.81 -28.13
N ARG A 441 -15.78 -16.97 -27.71
CA ARG A 441 -16.52 -16.00 -26.91
C ARG A 441 -16.79 -16.60 -25.54
N VAL A 442 -16.36 -15.91 -24.49
CA VAL A 442 -16.47 -16.41 -23.11
C VAL A 442 -17.28 -15.46 -22.22
N ALA A 443 -17.98 -16.05 -21.25
CA ALA A 443 -18.68 -15.33 -20.21
C ALA A 443 -18.13 -15.75 -18.85
N VAL A 444 -17.69 -14.76 -18.07
CA VAL A 444 -17.31 -14.92 -16.67
C VAL A 444 -18.54 -14.56 -15.86
N THR A 445 -19.10 -15.56 -15.18
CA THR A 445 -20.35 -15.45 -14.38
C THR A 445 -20.14 -15.78 -12.91
N THR A 446 -18.94 -16.26 -12.56
CA THR A 446 -18.50 -16.51 -11.19
C THR A 446 -17.19 -15.74 -10.96
N PRO A 447 -16.89 -15.28 -9.73
CA PRO A 447 -15.65 -14.57 -9.45
C PRO A 447 -14.46 -15.43 -9.88
N THR A 448 -13.73 -15.08 -10.93
CA THR A 448 -12.67 -15.95 -11.49
C THR A 448 -11.54 -15.09 -12.02
N THR A 449 -10.31 -15.38 -11.62
CA THR A 449 -9.10 -14.72 -12.15
C THR A 449 -8.52 -15.55 -13.30
N ILE A 450 -8.36 -14.94 -14.47
CA ILE A 450 -7.85 -15.61 -15.68
C ILE A 450 -6.46 -15.05 -16.00
N ILE A 451 -5.45 -15.92 -16.07
CA ILE A 451 -4.03 -15.51 -16.19
C ILE A 451 -3.41 -16.14 -17.43
N GLY A 452 -3.01 -15.31 -18.39
CA GLY A 452 -2.34 -15.70 -19.62
C GLY A 452 -0.82 -15.75 -19.52
N GLY A 453 -0.20 -16.23 -20.59
CA GLY A 453 1.25 -16.23 -20.79
C GLY A 453 1.99 -17.49 -20.31
N TRP A 454 1.30 -18.57 -19.95
CA TRP A 454 1.96 -19.79 -19.48
C TRP A 454 2.55 -20.61 -20.65
N ASN A 455 3.70 -21.25 -20.47
CA ASN A 455 4.13 -22.26 -21.44
C ASN A 455 3.19 -23.51 -21.38
N PRO A 456 3.14 -24.37 -22.42
CA PRO A 456 2.25 -25.54 -22.41
C PRO A 456 2.45 -26.53 -21.25
N ALA A 457 3.60 -26.47 -20.58
CA ALA A 457 3.92 -27.28 -19.41
C ALA A 457 3.52 -26.63 -18.08
N PHE A 458 3.06 -25.36 -18.09
CA PHE A 458 2.76 -24.54 -16.92
C PHE A 458 3.90 -24.44 -15.89
N THR A 459 5.14 -24.46 -16.37
CA THR A 459 6.36 -24.34 -15.54
C THR A 459 6.99 -22.96 -15.59
N ALA A 460 6.63 -22.14 -16.58
CA ALA A 460 7.12 -20.78 -16.72
C ALA A 460 6.02 -19.89 -17.31
N ARG A 461 5.97 -18.64 -16.85
CA ARG A 461 5.09 -17.60 -17.37
C ARG A 461 5.93 -16.56 -18.11
N ASN A 462 5.56 -16.30 -19.36
CA ASN A 462 6.04 -15.17 -20.14
C ASN A 462 4.88 -14.16 -20.27
N PRO A 463 4.89 -13.04 -19.51
CA PRO A 463 3.85 -12.02 -19.58
C PRO A 463 4.00 -11.11 -20.81
N SER A 464 4.94 -11.38 -21.73
CA SER A 464 5.12 -10.57 -22.93
C SER A 464 3.83 -10.47 -23.74
N PRO A 465 3.52 -9.29 -24.30
CA PRO A 465 2.39 -9.11 -25.22
C PRO A 465 2.30 -10.20 -26.29
N GLY A 466 1.10 -10.72 -26.50
CA GLY A 466 0.81 -11.68 -27.57
C GLY A 466 1.18 -13.13 -27.29
N ALA A 467 1.60 -13.49 -26.07
CA ALA A 467 1.79 -14.90 -25.72
C ALA A 467 0.44 -15.67 -25.71
N THR A 468 -0.60 -15.09 -25.10
CA THR A 468 -1.97 -15.62 -25.10
C THR A 468 -2.88 -14.62 -25.80
N ARG A 469 -3.44 -15.02 -26.95
CA ARG A 469 -4.16 -14.13 -27.86
C ARG A 469 -5.61 -14.56 -27.98
N LEU A 470 -6.53 -13.64 -27.83
CA LEU A 470 -7.97 -13.88 -27.92
C LEU A 470 -8.58 -13.01 -29.03
N GLN A 471 -9.35 -13.64 -29.91
CA GLN A 471 -10.07 -13.00 -31.00
C GLN A 471 -11.52 -13.49 -31.09
N SER A 472 -12.45 -12.63 -31.50
CA SER A 472 -13.85 -12.98 -31.70
C SER A 472 -14.58 -11.99 -32.62
N ILE A 473 -15.64 -12.47 -33.28
CA ILE A 473 -16.54 -11.65 -34.13
C ILE A 473 -17.62 -10.90 -33.32
N ASP A 474 -17.69 -11.19 -32.03
CA ASP A 474 -18.40 -10.48 -30.95
C ASP A 474 -17.39 -10.13 -29.85
N SER A 475 -17.79 -9.40 -28.79
CA SER A 475 -16.97 -9.22 -27.59
C SER A 475 -16.40 -10.56 -27.12
N ALA A 476 -15.07 -10.65 -27.07
CA ALA A 476 -14.38 -11.91 -26.77
C ALA A 476 -14.62 -12.38 -25.32
N MET A 477 -14.72 -11.45 -24.37
CA MET A 477 -14.92 -11.75 -22.95
C MET A 477 -15.97 -10.86 -22.30
N GLY A 478 -16.97 -11.48 -21.66
CA GLY A 478 -18.01 -10.79 -20.91
C GLY A 478 -17.89 -11.00 -19.40
N PHE A 479 -17.86 -9.94 -18.59
CA PHE A 479 -18.00 -10.02 -17.13
C PHE A 479 -19.41 -9.60 -16.73
N VAL A 480 -20.18 -10.54 -16.19
CA VAL A 480 -21.59 -10.32 -15.85
C VAL A 480 -21.96 -10.98 -14.52
N GLY A 481 -22.98 -10.45 -13.84
CA GLY A 481 -23.56 -11.09 -12.66
C GLY A 481 -23.09 -10.55 -11.31
N GLY A 482 -22.67 -9.28 -11.22
CA GLY A 482 -22.32 -8.68 -9.93
C GLY A 482 -20.93 -9.06 -9.43
N LEU A 483 -19.98 -9.30 -10.34
CA LEU A 483 -18.66 -9.81 -9.96
C LEU A 483 -17.83 -8.72 -9.26
N ASP A 484 -17.09 -9.12 -8.23
CA ASP A 484 -16.17 -8.27 -7.48
C ASP A 484 -14.78 -8.21 -8.15
N GLY A 485 -13.86 -7.47 -7.53
CA GLY A 485 -12.49 -7.27 -8.02
C GLY A 485 -11.63 -8.54 -8.08
N TYR A 486 -12.09 -9.68 -7.55
CA TYR A 486 -11.42 -10.96 -7.73
C TYR A 486 -11.56 -11.46 -9.17
N ALA A 487 -12.72 -11.21 -9.80
CA ALA A 487 -12.89 -11.51 -11.21
C ALA A 487 -11.95 -10.64 -12.04
N GLY A 488 -11.28 -11.23 -13.02
CA GLY A 488 -10.33 -10.45 -13.80
C GLY A 488 -9.58 -11.24 -14.86
N VAL A 489 -8.85 -10.49 -15.67
CA VAL A 489 -8.00 -11.03 -16.74
C VAL A 489 -6.63 -10.35 -16.71
N VAL A 490 -5.58 -11.16 -16.81
CA VAL A 490 -4.19 -10.70 -16.69
C VAL A 490 -3.33 -11.26 -17.82
N GLY A 491 -2.61 -10.40 -18.54
CA GLY A 491 -1.58 -10.82 -19.50
C GLY A 491 -2.12 -11.42 -20.81
N PHE A 492 -3.23 -10.90 -21.32
CA PHE A 492 -3.82 -11.30 -22.60
C PHE A 492 -3.60 -10.24 -23.67
N GLU A 493 -3.45 -10.66 -24.93
CA GLU A 493 -3.68 -9.80 -26.08
C GLU A 493 -5.09 -10.06 -26.63
N PHE A 494 -5.93 -9.03 -26.68
CA PHE A 494 -7.19 -9.03 -27.40
C PHE A 494 -6.99 -8.29 -28.72
N HIS A 495 -7.16 -8.97 -29.83
CA HIS A 495 -6.88 -8.38 -31.14
C HIS A 495 -7.98 -8.62 -32.16
N ASP A 496 -8.18 -7.62 -33.02
CA ASP A 496 -9.12 -7.66 -34.14
C ASP A 496 -10.55 -8.09 -33.75
N CYS A 497 -10.93 -7.89 -32.48
CA CYS A 497 -12.25 -8.27 -32.01
C CYS A 497 -13.30 -7.25 -32.47
N VAL A 498 -14.49 -7.75 -32.82
CA VAL A 498 -15.59 -6.92 -33.30
C VAL A 498 -16.74 -6.96 -32.30
N GLY A 499 -17.18 -5.81 -31.80
CA GLY A 499 -18.20 -5.73 -30.74
C GLY A 499 -19.53 -6.39 -31.13
N GLY A 500 -20.20 -7.02 -30.16
CA GLY A 500 -21.47 -7.73 -30.38
C GLY A 500 -22.70 -6.83 -30.23
N ILE A 501 -23.85 -7.24 -30.79
CA ILE A 501 -25.14 -6.55 -30.59
C ILE A 501 -25.71 -6.96 -29.22
N SER A 502 -26.09 -5.99 -28.38
CA SER A 502 -26.70 -6.25 -27.06
C SER A 502 -28.02 -5.47 -26.90
N SER A 503 -28.93 -5.99 -26.06
CA SER A 503 -30.25 -5.41 -25.77
C SER A 503 -30.28 -4.48 -24.54
N VAL A 504 -29.12 -4.13 -23.99
CA VAL A 504 -28.97 -3.15 -22.90
C VAL A 504 -29.24 -1.72 -23.43
N PRO A 505 -29.60 -0.73 -22.58
CA PRO A 505 -30.48 0.39 -22.97
C PRO A 505 -29.87 1.46 -23.88
N PHE A 506 -28.67 1.24 -24.41
CA PHE A 506 -28.01 2.09 -25.40
C PHE A 506 -27.90 1.27 -26.70
N PHE A 507 -28.57 1.72 -27.76
CA PHE A 507 -28.63 1.03 -29.05
C PHE A 507 -27.20 0.73 -29.58
N GLY A 508 -26.97 -0.37 -30.32
CA GLY A 508 -25.71 -0.58 -31.07
C GLY A 508 -24.90 -1.86 -30.78
N ARG A 509 -23.64 -1.85 -31.24
CA ARG A 509 -22.59 -2.87 -31.00
C ARG A 509 -21.63 -2.38 -29.92
N HIS A 510 -21.27 -3.24 -28.97
CA HIS A 510 -20.58 -2.86 -27.74
C HIS A 510 -19.30 -3.68 -27.50
N GLY A 511 -18.28 -3.05 -26.89
CA GLY A 511 -17.14 -3.74 -26.27
C GLY A 511 -16.38 -4.65 -27.22
N GLY A 512 -15.56 -4.07 -28.10
CA GLY A 512 -14.92 -4.82 -29.17
C GLY A 512 -14.20 -6.07 -28.67
N ALA A 513 -13.48 -5.98 -27.55
CA ALA A 513 -12.84 -7.11 -26.89
C ALA A 513 -13.55 -7.53 -25.59
N ILE A 514 -13.81 -6.60 -24.68
CA ILE A 514 -14.37 -6.88 -23.34
C ILE A 514 -15.67 -6.12 -23.13
N TYR A 515 -16.67 -6.83 -22.61
CA TYR A 515 -17.96 -6.28 -22.19
C TYR A 515 -18.17 -6.49 -20.69
N ILE A 516 -18.40 -5.41 -19.94
CA ILE A 516 -18.65 -5.46 -18.50
C ILE A 516 -20.06 -4.93 -18.22
N ASN A 517 -20.86 -5.70 -17.48
CA ASN A 517 -22.20 -5.27 -17.06
C ASN A 517 -22.48 -5.59 -15.58
N GLY A 518 -22.70 -4.53 -14.80
CA GLY A 518 -22.99 -4.61 -13.37
C GLY A 518 -21.90 -5.32 -12.57
N SER A 519 -20.64 -5.24 -13.01
CA SER A 519 -19.51 -5.99 -12.44
C SER A 519 -18.27 -5.09 -12.35
N SER A 520 -17.36 -5.42 -11.43
CA SER A 520 -16.17 -4.61 -11.13
C SER A 520 -14.88 -5.44 -11.24
N PRO A 521 -14.59 -6.04 -12.41
CA PRO A 521 -13.41 -6.88 -12.58
C PRO A 521 -12.11 -6.08 -12.56
N THR A 522 -11.00 -6.78 -12.34
CA THR A 522 -9.64 -6.25 -12.50
C THR A 522 -9.03 -6.72 -13.83
N ILE A 523 -8.69 -5.78 -14.70
CA ILE A 523 -8.04 -6.02 -16.00
C ILE A 523 -6.62 -5.49 -15.91
N ARG A 524 -5.63 -6.37 -16.05
CA ARG A 524 -4.22 -5.99 -15.82
C ARG A 524 -3.27 -6.50 -16.87
N ASP A 525 -2.26 -5.71 -17.24
CA ASP A 525 -1.18 -6.10 -18.16
C ASP A 525 -1.72 -6.68 -19.49
N CYS A 526 -2.87 -6.20 -19.94
CA CYS A 526 -3.50 -6.66 -21.17
C CYS A 526 -3.18 -5.71 -22.33
N VAL A 527 -3.14 -6.25 -23.54
CA VAL A 527 -2.95 -5.49 -24.78
C VAL A 527 -4.20 -5.60 -25.63
N PHE A 528 -4.69 -4.47 -26.13
CA PHE A 528 -5.89 -4.36 -26.95
C PHE A 528 -5.52 -3.73 -28.29
N THR A 529 -5.48 -4.53 -29.35
CA THR A 529 -4.99 -4.11 -30.67
C THR A 529 -6.09 -4.17 -31.73
N ASN A 530 -6.34 -3.06 -32.42
CA ASN A 530 -7.27 -2.98 -33.57
C ASN A 530 -8.70 -3.49 -33.29
N ASN A 531 -9.14 -3.48 -32.03
CA ASN A 531 -10.50 -3.88 -31.70
C ASN A 531 -11.49 -2.79 -32.12
N THR A 532 -12.70 -3.20 -32.51
CA THR A 532 -13.65 -2.33 -33.17
C THR A 532 -15.07 -2.55 -32.65
N ALA A 533 -15.75 -1.48 -32.25
CA ALA A 533 -17.20 -1.44 -32.07
C ALA A 533 -17.81 -0.62 -33.23
N ASN A 534 -18.36 -1.29 -34.26
CA ASN A 534 -18.81 -0.63 -35.51
C ASN A 534 -20.34 -0.65 -35.68
N PRO A 535 -20.95 0.42 -36.24
CA PRO A 535 -22.34 0.76 -36.05
C PRO A 535 -23.07 0.68 -37.39
N PHE A 536 -23.76 -0.42 -37.67
CA PHE A 536 -24.74 -0.39 -38.76
C PHE A 536 -25.96 0.48 -38.43
N ASN A 537 -26.02 1.12 -37.25
CA ASN A 537 -27.09 2.03 -36.81
C ASN A 537 -26.66 3.12 -35.78
N GLY A 538 -25.38 3.51 -35.74
CA GLY A 538 -24.93 4.80 -35.16
C GLY A 538 -24.73 4.96 -33.65
N ASP A 539 -24.32 3.95 -32.87
CA ASP A 539 -24.05 4.10 -31.42
C ASP A 539 -23.03 3.03 -30.90
N GLY A 540 -21.89 2.85 -31.58
CA GLY A 540 -20.87 1.88 -31.15
C GLY A 540 -20.01 2.38 -30.00
N ALA A 541 -19.96 1.68 -28.86
CA ALA A 541 -19.20 2.13 -27.68
C ALA A 541 -18.12 1.13 -27.23
N GLY A 542 -16.94 1.67 -26.86
CA GLY A 542 -15.84 0.90 -26.27
C GLY A 542 -15.17 -0.02 -27.28
N GLY A 543 -14.30 0.54 -28.13
CA GLY A 543 -13.66 -0.22 -29.21
C GLY A 543 -12.83 -1.39 -28.70
N ALA A 544 -12.23 -1.27 -27.51
CA ALA A 544 -11.67 -2.39 -26.76
C ALA A 544 -12.58 -2.82 -25.61
N ILE A 545 -12.92 -1.91 -24.69
CA ILE A 545 -13.65 -2.22 -23.47
C ILE A 545 -14.87 -1.32 -23.35
N ILE A 546 -16.00 -1.91 -22.99
CA ILE A 546 -17.17 -1.16 -22.51
C ILE A 546 -17.55 -1.61 -21.10
N VAL A 547 -17.93 -0.63 -20.28
CA VAL A 547 -18.43 -0.81 -18.93
C VAL A 547 -19.80 -0.19 -18.83
N VAL A 548 -20.79 -0.99 -18.43
CA VAL A 548 -22.16 -0.54 -18.19
C VAL A 548 -22.55 -0.92 -16.78
N ASN A 549 -22.57 0.06 -15.87
CA ASN A 549 -22.71 -0.14 -14.42
C ASN A 549 -21.55 -0.97 -13.83
N GLY A 550 -20.83 -0.43 -12.87
CA GLY A 550 -19.73 -1.12 -12.19
C GLY A 550 -18.51 -0.23 -11.98
N ALA A 551 -17.53 -0.75 -11.23
CA ALA A 551 -16.35 -0.02 -10.81
C ALA A 551 -15.08 -0.83 -11.11
N PRO A 552 -14.75 -1.07 -12.39
CA PRO A 552 -13.59 -1.89 -12.75
C PRO A 552 -12.27 -1.20 -12.41
N ARG A 553 -11.24 -2.02 -12.25
CA ARG A 553 -9.84 -1.58 -12.23
C ARG A 553 -9.16 -1.97 -13.54
N ILE A 554 -8.55 -1.00 -14.21
CA ILE A 554 -7.83 -1.23 -15.47
C ILE A 554 -6.39 -0.73 -15.28
N GLU A 555 -5.44 -1.66 -15.26
CA GLU A 555 -4.08 -1.42 -14.75
C GLU A 555 -3.01 -1.87 -15.76
N GLY A 556 -2.07 -1.00 -16.11
CA GLY A 556 -0.90 -1.37 -16.92
C GLY A 556 -1.22 -1.91 -18.32
N CYS A 557 -2.40 -1.59 -18.85
CA CYS A 557 -2.86 -2.08 -20.15
C CYS A 557 -2.39 -1.17 -21.30
N VAL A 558 -2.29 -1.75 -22.51
CA VAL A 558 -1.98 -1.01 -23.73
C VAL A 558 -3.17 -1.09 -24.69
N PHE A 559 -3.69 0.05 -25.11
CA PHE A 559 -4.78 0.21 -26.07
C PHE A 559 -4.25 0.84 -27.35
N GLN A 560 -4.10 0.05 -28.41
CA GLN A 560 -3.51 0.50 -29.66
C GLN A 560 -4.46 0.34 -30.86
N GLY A 561 -4.71 1.46 -31.55
CA GLY A 561 -5.42 1.46 -32.83
C GLY A 561 -6.89 1.02 -32.76
N ASN A 562 -7.49 0.99 -31.57
CA ASN A 562 -8.89 0.60 -31.37
C ASN A 562 -9.85 1.70 -31.86
N ARG A 563 -11.06 1.31 -32.23
CA ARG A 563 -12.06 2.22 -32.83
C ARG A 563 -13.48 1.98 -32.36
N ALA A 564 -14.21 3.07 -32.12
CA ALA A 564 -15.64 3.10 -31.80
C ALA A 564 -16.23 4.47 -32.17
N ASP A 565 -17.55 4.63 -32.06
CA ASP A 565 -18.19 5.94 -32.14
C ASP A 565 -17.97 6.73 -30.84
N LEU A 566 -18.01 6.04 -29.70
CA LEU A 566 -17.75 6.59 -28.38
C LEU A 566 -16.72 5.71 -27.66
N GLY A 567 -15.62 6.29 -27.21
CA GLY A 567 -14.61 5.51 -26.46
C GLY A 567 -13.86 4.57 -27.40
N GLY A 568 -13.00 5.12 -28.26
CA GLY A 568 -12.25 4.33 -29.24
C GLY A 568 -11.47 3.17 -28.61
N ALA A 569 -10.94 3.35 -27.40
CA ALA A 569 -10.47 2.26 -26.56
C ALA A 569 -11.50 1.88 -25.49
N VAL A 570 -11.82 2.78 -24.56
CA VAL A 570 -12.65 2.47 -23.39
C VAL A 570 -13.88 3.36 -23.33
N ALA A 571 -15.04 2.77 -23.11
CA ALA A 571 -16.27 3.49 -22.81
C ALA A 571 -16.81 3.10 -21.42
N LEU A 572 -17.11 4.11 -20.61
CA LEU A 572 -17.63 4.00 -19.25
C LEU A 572 -19.02 4.64 -19.18
N ILE A 573 -20.03 3.85 -18.82
CA ILE A 573 -21.42 4.31 -18.75
C ILE A 573 -21.98 3.91 -17.39
N ASN A 574 -22.40 4.91 -16.61
CA ASN A 574 -22.84 4.74 -15.21
C ASN A 574 -21.80 3.97 -14.37
N ALA A 575 -20.51 4.22 -14.61
CA ALA A 575 -19.41 3.56 -13.93
C ALA A 575 -18.94 4.44 -12.77
N ASP A 576 -19.57 4.30 -11.59
CA ASP A 576 -19.18 5.05 -10.39
C ASP A 576 -18.04 4.34 -9.66
N GLY A 577 -16.86 4.95 -9.66
CA GLY A 577 -15.67 4.44 -8.97
C GLY A 577 -14.72 3.62 -9.87
N ALA A 578 -14.76 3.81 -11.19
CA ALA A 578 -13.78 3.20 -12.09
C ALA A 578 -12.38 3.76 -11.84
N VAL A 579 -11.36 2.90 -11.74
CA VAL A 579 -9.97 3.32 -11.53
C VAL A 579 -9.10 2.82 -12.68
N LEU A 580 -8.49 3.74 -13.40
CA LEU A 580 -7.57 3.48 -14.49
C LEU A 580 -6.17 3.89 -14.00
N THR A 581 -5.20 2.98 -14.07
CA THR A 581 -3.83 3.26 -13.63
C THR A 581 -2.78 2.78 -14.62
N GLY A 582 -1.89 3.69 -15.04
CA GLY A 582 -0.69 3.36 -15.80
C GLY A 582 -0.95 2.76 -17.18
N ASN A 583 -2.11 3.03 -17.80
CA ASN A 583 -2.42 2.51 -19.14
C ASN A 583 -1.88 3.43 -20.25
N GLN A 584 -1.78 2.85 -21.45
CA GLN A 584 -1.29 3.54 -22.65
C GLN A 584 -2.35 3.52 -23.75
N TYR A 585 -2.76 4.69 -24.22
CA TYR A 585 -3.75 4.88 -25.27
C TYR A 585 -3.07 5.43 -26.52
N LEU A 586 -2.69 4.53 -27.43
CA LEU A 586 -1.85 4.82 -28.58
C LEU A 586 -2.67 4.80 -29.88
N GLN A 587 -2.80 5.97 -30.51
CA GLN A 587 -3.40 6.10 -31.84
C GLN A 587 -4.81 5.50 -31.98
N ASN A 588 -5.58 5.48 -30.90
CA ASN A 588 -7.00 5.11 -30.96
C ASN A 588 -7.77 6.20 -31.71
N ALA A 589 -8.94 5.84 -32.24
CA ALA A 589 -9.69 6.75 -33.07
C ALA A 589 -11.20 6.58 -32.92
N CYS A 590 -11.94 7.67 -33.04
CA CYS A 590 -13.36 7.56 -33.34
C CYS A 590 -13.56 7.06 -34.79
N MET A 591 -14.71 6.41 -35.07
CA MET A 591 -15.02 5.83 -36.38
C MET A 591 -15.03 6.86 -37.50
N ASP A 592 -15.73 7.96 -37.27
CA ASP A 592 -15.69 9.14 -38.11
C ASP A 592 -15.62 10.41 -37.25
N SER A 593 -15.18 11.50 -37.85
CA SER A 593 -15.01 12.78 -37.15
C SER A 593 -16.12 13.79 -37.47
N VAL A 594 -17.17 13.36 -38.17
CA VAL A 594 -18.19 14.23 -38.75
C VAL A 594 -19.58 14.03 -38.12
N ALA A 595 -19.79 12.94 -37.39
CA ALA A 595 -21.06 12.57 -36.75
C ALA A 595 -21.13 12.85 -35.23
N GLY A 596 -20.25 13.71 -34.68
CA GLY A 596 -20.31 14.11 -33.26
C GLY A 596 -19.76 13.06 -32.28
N HIS A 597 -18.88 12.18 -32.77
CA HIS A 597 -18.23 11.12 -32.02
C HIS A 597 -17.10 11.62 -31.11
N GLU A 598 -16.91 11.01 -29.93
CA GLU A 598 -16.08 11.58 -28.87
C GLU A 598 -15.25 10.52 -28.14
N GLY A 599 -14.12 10.95 -27.55
CA GLY A 599 -13.32 10.08 -26.67
C GLY A 599 -12.58 8.97 -27.40
N ALA A 600 -11.59 9.27 -28.25
CA ALA A 600 -10.83 8.21 -28.93
C ALA A 600 -10.07 7.30 -27.96
N GLY A 601 -9.50 7.86 -26.90
CA GLY A 601 -9.00 7.08 -25.77
C GLY A 601 -10.15 6.58 -24.90
N VAL A 602 -10.67 7.48 -24.06
CA VAL A 602 -11.71 7.18 -23.08
C VAL A 602 -12.96 8.03 -23.34
N TYR A 603 -14.14 7.42 -23.24
CA TYR A 603 -15.42 8.10 -23.16
C TYR A 603 -16.12 7.76 -21.85
N ALA A 604 -16.65 8.77 -21.15
CA ALA A 604 -17.36 8.60 -19.89
C ALA A 604 -18.73 9.30 -19.91
N LEU A 605 -19.77 8.60 -19.48
CA LEU A 605 -21.13 9.13 -19.34
C LEU A 605 -21.67 8.81 -17.95
N ASP A 606 -22.14 9.84 -17.24
CA ASP A 606 -22.73 9.75 -15.90
C ASP A 606 -21.89 8.88 -14.95
N SER A 607 -20.58 9.08 -14.98
CA SER A 607 -19.58 8.22 -14.32
C SER A 607 -18.67 9.00 -13.38
N ARG A 608 -17.99 8.28 -12.49
CA ARG A 608 -16.91 8.82 -11.66
C ARG A 608 -15.68 7.97 -11.88
N LEU A 609 -14.60 8.59 -12.34
CA LEU A 609 -13.36 7.89 -12.65
C LEU A 609 -12.12 8.63 -12.19
N ASP A 610 -11.14 7.83 -11.75
CA ASP A 610 -9.79 8.27 -11.45
C ASP A 610 -8.85 7.77 -12.55
N LEU A 611 -8.08 8.70 -13.13
CA LEU A 611 -6.99 8.43 -14.07
C LEU A 611 -5.67 8.70 -13.36
N ILE A 612 -4.80 7.70 -13.27
CA ILE A 612 -3.55 7.81 -12.50
C ILE A 612 -2.38 7.36 -13.38
N GLY A 613 -1.47 8.27 -13.74
CA GLY A 613 -0.30 7.94 -14.55
C GLY A 613 -0.65 7.45 -15.97
N GLU A 614 -1.80 7.86 -16.49
CA GLU A 614 -2.26 7.47 -17.84
C GLU A 614 -1.47 8.17 -18.94
N THR A 615 -1.28 7.50 -20.07
CA THR A 615 -0.63 8.09 -21.24
C THR A 615 -1.54 8.04 -22.46
N PHE A 616 -1.81 9.19 -23.07
CA PHE A 616 -2.62 9.33 -24.27
C PHE A 616 -1.78 9.93 -25.39
N THR A 617 -1.50 9.15 -26.43
CA THR A 617 -0.61 9.59 -27.51
C THR A 617 -1.23 9.44 -28.90
N GLY A 618 -1.36 10.56 -29.60
CA GLY A 618 -1.78 10.57 -31.01
C GLY A 618 -3.21 10.10 -31.26
N ASN A 619 -4.09 10.13 -30.26
CA ASN A 619 -5.50 9.77 -30.41
C ASN A 619 -6.23 10.84 -31.24
N ARG A 620 -7.14 10.43 -32.13
CA ARG A 620 -7.62 11.32 -33.22
C ARG A 620 -9.00 10.98 -33.78
N ARG A 621 -9.42 11.80 -34.76
CA ARG A 621 -10.65 11.63 -35.57
C ARG A 621 -11.95 11.69 -34.75
N CYS A 622 -11.93 12.38 -33.62
CA CYS A 622 -13.13 12.64 -32.83
C CYS A 622 -13.55 14.09 -32.99
N ALA A 623 -14.84 14.35 -32.84
CA ALA A 623 -15.37 15.71 -32.74
C ALA A 623 -14.80 16.41 -31.49
N ALA A 624 -14.75 15.71 -30.34
CA ALA A 624 -14.21 16.27 -29.12
C ALA A 624 -13.48 15.24 -28.25
N GLY A 625 -12.57 15.74 -27.41
CA GLY A 625 -11.91 14.97 -26.36
C GLY A 625 -11.13 13.78 -26.91
N ALA A 626 -10.10 14.00 -27.73
CA ALA A 626 -9.45 12.88 -28.42
C ALA A 626 -8.72 11.93 -27.45
N ALA A 627 -8.15 12.46 -26.36
CA ALA A 627 -7.69 11.61 -25.25
C ALA A 627 -8.88 11.13 -24.40
N LEU A 628 -9.69 12.06 -23.89
CA LEU A 628 -10.87 11.76 -23.08
C LEU A 628 -12.02 12.71 -23.39
N SER A 629 -13.24 12.17 -23.52
CA SER A 629 -14.48 12.94 -23.43
C SER A 629 -15.35 12.43 -22.28
N ALA A 630 -15.97 13.35 -21.54
CA ALA A 630 -16.84 13.02 -20.43
C ALA A 630 -18.09 13.91 -20.38
N SER A 631 -19.25 13.31 -20.09
CA SER A 631 -20.52 14.00 -19.96
C SER A 631 -21.22 13.61 -18.65
N GLY A 632 -21.71 14.60 -17.90
CA GLY A 632 -22.35 14.39 -16.60
C GLY A 632 -21.46 13.70 -15.55
N SER A 633 -20.14 13.73 -15.77
CA SER A 633 -19.19 12.85 -15.08
C SER A 633 -18.19 13.63 -14.23
N THR A 634 -17.63 12.96 -13.23
CA THR A 634 -16.51 13.49 -12.42
C THR A 634 -15.23 12.78 -12.82
N VAL A 635 -14.25 13.54 -13.29
CA VAL A 635 -12.95 13.06 -13.76
C VAL A 635 -11.85 13.63 -12.89
N VAL A 636 -11.03 12.76 -12.31
CA VAL A 636 -9.82 13.16 -11.58
C VAL A 636 -8.62 12.58 -12.30
N ALA A 637 -7.81 13.45 -12.91
CA ALA A 637 -6.61 13.10 -13.65
C ALA A 637 -5.36 13.45 -12.83
N ARG A 638 -4.59 12.44 -12.45
CA ARG A 638 -3.36 12.55 -11.65
C ARG A 638 -2.18 12.09 -12.48
N ASP A 639 -1.19 12.95 -12.68
CA ASP A 639 0.04 12.66 -13.41
C ASP A 639 -0.19 12.07 -14.81
N VAL A 640 -1.20 12.58 -15.52
CA VAL A 640 -1.55 12.12 -16.86
C VAL A 640 -0.67 12.80 -17.90
N ALA A 641 -0.19 12.04 -18.89
CA ALA A 641 0.48 12.56 -20.07
C ALA A 641 -0.43 12.48 -21.29
N ALA A 642 -0.87 13.61 -21.83
CA ALA A 642 -1.62 13.69 -23.09
C ALA A 642 -0.78 14.42 -24.14
N VAL A 643 -0.26 13.67 -25.12
CA VAL A 643 0.70 14.18 -26.13
C VAL A 643 0.19 13.98 -27.56
N GLY A 644 0.14 15.05 -28.34
CA GLY A 644 -0.16 14.97 -29.77
C GLY A 644 -1.60 14.56 -30.10
N ASN A 645 -2.54 14.71 -29.17
CA ASN A 645 -3.94 14.29 -29.37
C ASN A 645 -4.72 15.35 -30.16
N ARG A 646 -5.58 14.90 -31.08
CA ARG A 646 -6.22 15.80 -32.05
C ARG A 646 -7.73 15.59 -32.14
N ALA A 647 -8.47 16.60 -31.70
CA ALA A 647 -9.90 16.71 -31.91
C ALA A 647 -10.21 17.63 -33.11
N ASP A 648 -11.31 17.35 -33.79
CA ASP A 648 -11.75 18.19 -34.90
C ASP A 648 -12.41 19.48 -34.38
N ALA A 649 -13.24 19.43 -33.34
CA ALA A 649 -13.90 20.61 -32.80
C ALA A 649 -13.28 21.11 -31.49
N LYS A 650 -13.31 20.32 -30.40
CA LYS A 650 -13.03 20.81 -29.05
C LYS A 650 -12.16 19.87 -28.22
N GLY A 651 -11.24 20.39 -27.41
CA GLY A 651 -10.50 19.58 -26.43
C GLY A 651 -9.65 18.51 -27.09
N GLY A 652 -8.49 18.85 -27.64
CA GLY A 652 -7.60 17.87 -28.26
C GLY A 652 -7.20 16.75 -27.31
N ALA A 653 -6.93 17.09 -26.04
CA ALA A 653 -6.81 16.12 -24.96
C ALA A 653 -8.18 15.84 -24.33
N PHE A 654 -8.69 16.74 -23.48
CA PHE A 654 -9.87 16.51 -22.66
C PHE A 654 -11.06 17.38 -23.06
N HIS A 655 -12.23 16.76 -23.09
CA HIS A 655 -13.51 17.45 -23.20
C HIS A 655 -14.45 17.02 -22.07
N VAL A 656 -14.97 17.96 -21.28
CA VAL A 656 -15.92 17.64 -20.20
C VAL A 656 -17.16 18.53 -20.28
N VAL A 657 -18.35 17.94 -20.24
CA VAL A 657 -19.64 18.64 -20.28
C VAL A 657 -20.51 18.25 -19.09
N GLY A 658 -20.80 19.20 -18.20
CA GLY A 658 -21.40 18.90 -16.92
C GLY A 658 -20.50 18.08 -16.00
N GLY A 659 -20.75 18.12 -14.69
CA GLY A 659 -19.90 17.45 -13.70
C GLY A 659 -18.63 18.23 -13.39
N SER A 660 -17.48 17.57 -13.34
CA SER A 660 -16.20 18.21 -12.97
C SER A 660 -14.97 17.54 -13.58
N LEU A 661 -13.93 18.36 -13.81
CA LEU A 661 -12.59 17.93 -14.20
C LEU A 661 -11.57 18.48 -13.19
N VAL A 662 -10.84 17.57 -12.55
CA VAL A 662 -9.68 17.87 -11.71
C VAL A 662 -8.43 17.35 -12.41
N VAL A 663 -7.45 18.21 -12.63
CA VAL A 663 -6.13 17.88 -13.17
C VAL A 663 -5.09 18.20 -12.11
N GLU A 664 -4.34 17.19 -11.69
CA GLU A 664 -3.26 17.30 -10.72
C GLU A 664 -1.99 16.71 -11.31
N GLY A 665 -1.01 17.54 -11.64
CA GLY A 665 0.21 17.07 -12.29
C GLY A 665 0.02 16.78 -13.78
N GLY A 666 1.08 16.25 -14.40
CA GLY A 666 1.04 15.74 -15.76
C GLY A 666 1.49 16.72 -16.86
N LEU A 667 1.59 16.18 -18.07
CA LEU A 667 2.09 16.86 -19.26
C LEU A 667 1.04 16.82 -20.38
N TYR A 668 0.65 17.99 -20.86
CA TYR A 668 -0.32 18.18 -21.93
C TYR A 668 0.34 18.92 -23.07
N ASP A 669 0.95 18.16 -23.98
CA ASP A 669 1.84 18.65 -25.03
C ASP A 669 1.26 18.44 -26.44
N ASP A 670 1.40 19.44 -27.31
CA ASP A 670 1.03 19.39 -28.74
C ASP A 670 -0.40 18.87 -29.02
N ASN A 671 -1.35 19.15 -28.12
CA ASN A 671 -2.75 18.79 -28.33
C ASN A 671 -3.47 19.85 -29.15
N SER A 672 -4.37 19.44 -30.05
CA SER A 672 -5.01 20.38 -30.96
C SER A 672 -6.52 20.19 -31.16
N ALA A 673 -7.22 21.33 -31.29
CA ALA A 673 -8.61 21.46 -31.67
C ALA A 673 -8.73 22.23 -33.00
N ARG A 674 -9.12 21.56 -34.08
CA ARG A 674 -8.96 22.09 -35.45
C ARG A 674 -9.94 23.17 -35.87
N ILE A 675 -11.15 23.19 -35.31
CA ILE A 675 -12.27 23.98 -35.84
C ILE A 675 -12.80 24.97 -34.81
N ASP A 676 -12.74 24.66 -33.52
CA ASP A 676 -13.34 25.49 -32.47
C ASP A 676 -12.30 25.87 -31.40
N ARG A 677 -12.29 25.21 -30.23
CA ARG A 677 -11.66 25.77 -29.02
C ARG A 677 -11.04 24.74 -28.07
N GLY A 678 -10.19 25.22 -27.16
CA GLY A 678 -9.58 24.42 -26.11
C GLY A 678 -8.65 23.37 -26.69
N GLY A 679 -7.45 23.79 -27.13
CA GLY A 679 -6.53 22.90 -27.85
C GLY A 679 -6.15 21.66 -27.04
N ALA A 680 -5.91 21.82 -25.75
CA ALA A 680 -5.80 20.70 -24.81
C ALA A 680 -7.14 20.39 -24.16
N VAL A 681 -7.75 21.35 -23.47
CA VAL A 681 -8.88 21.11 -22.58
C VAL A 681 -10.05 22.02 -22.92
N ASN A 682 -11.25 21.45 -23.03
CA ASN A 682 -12.49 22.21 -23.15
C ASN A 682 -13.53 21.71 -22.13
N VAL A 683 -13.97 22.59 -21.24
CA VAL A 683 -15.05 22.34 -20.27
C VAL A 683 -16.29 23.19 -20.56
N ALA A 684 -17.48 22.62 -20.39
CA ALA A 684 -18.75 23.32 -20.56
C ALA A 684 -19.77 22.94 -19.46
N GLY A 685 -20.25 23.92 -18.69
CA GLY A 685 -21.18 23.68 -17.59
C GLY A 685 -20.62 22.75 -16.49
N ALA A 686 -19.31 22.60 -16.41
CA ALA A 686 -18.60 21.72 -15.48
C ALA A 686 -17.59 22.54 -14.65
N ASP A 687 -17.28 22.08 -13.45
CA ASP A 687 -16.18 22.67 -12.68
C ASP A 687 -14.82 22.23 -13.23
N LEU A 688 -13.85 23.13 -13.18
CA LEU A 688 -12.47 22.87 -13.60
C LEU A 688 -11.51 23.28 -12.49
N ASP A 689 -10.66 22.34 -12.08
CA ASP A 689 -9.58 22.56 -11.12
C ASP A 689 -8.28 21.99 -11.71
N VAL A 690 -7.29 22.85 -11.95
CA VAL A 690 -6.00 22.48 -12.55
C VAL A 690 -4.88 22.90 -11.61
N ARG A 691 -4.04 21.95 -11.22
CA ARG A 691 -2.90 22.16 -10.32
C ARG A 691 -1.66 21.43 -10.81
N ASN A 692 -0.49 22.03 -10.62
CA ASN A 692 0.82 21.39 -10.81
C ASN A 692 1.04 20.80 -12.21
N ALA A 693 0.34 21.31 -13.23
CA ALA A 693 0.34 20.73 -14.57
C ALA A 693 1.15 21.57 -15.57
N VAL A 694 1.64 20.91 -16.62
CA VAL A 694 2.35 21.57 -17.72
C VAL A 694 1.55 21.44 -19.00
N PHE A 695 1.12 22.58 -19.55
CA PHE A 695 0.54 22.68 -20.87
C PHE A 695 1.49 23.42 -21.79
N THR A 696 1.93 22.78 -22.86
CA THR A 696 2.88 23.36 -23.82
C THR A 696 2.52 22.98 -25.25
N GLY A 697 2.82 23.85 -26.22
CA GLY A 697 2.64 23.56 -27.65
C GLY A 697 1.20 23.33 -28.13
N ASN A 698 0.18 23.57 -27.29
CA ASN A 698 -1.20 23.25 -27.63
C ASN A 698 -1.79 24.26 -28.62
N ALA A 699 -2.74 23.80 -29.45
CA ALA A 699 -3.29 24.60 -30.53
C ALA A 699 -4.82 24.58 -30.65
N ALA A 700 -5.45 25.76 -30.80
CA ALA A 700 -6.87 25.85 -31.15
C ALA A 700 -7.12 26.83 -32.29
N ALA A 701 -8.08 26.50 -33.16
CA ALA A 701 -8.39 27.37 -34.28
C ALA A 701 -8.99 28.71 -33.84
N VAL A 702 -9.94 28.73 -32.91
CA VAL A 702 -10.75 29.91 -32.61
C VAL A 702 -10.48 30.48 -31.22
N LEU A 703 -10.67 29.73 -30.14
CA LEU A 703 -10.61 30.29 -28.78
C LEU A 703 -9.84 29.37 -27.83
N GLY A 704 -9.06 29.95 -26.91
CA GLY A 704 -8.36 29.19 -25.87
C GLY A 704 -7.43 28.15 -26.47
N ALA A 705 -6.27 28.59 -26.95
CA ALA A 705 -5.30 27.71 -27.60
C ALA A 705 -4.90 26.49 -26.75
N THR A 706 -4.95 26.63 -25.42
CA THR A 706 -4.75 25.54 -24.45
C THR A 706 -6.06 25.14 -23.76
N LEU A 707 -6.73 26.07 -23.10
CA LEU A 707 -7.91 25.82 -22.25
C LEU A 707 -9.10 26.69 -22.67
N ALA A 708 -10.29 26.10 -22.72
CA ALA A 708 -11.54 26.84 -22.88
C ALA A 708 -12.58 26.40 -21.86
N ALA A 709 -13.22 27.36 -21.19
CA ALA A 709 -14.30 27.12 -20.24
C ALA A 709 -15.55 27.94 -20.60
N ASP A 710 -16.68 27.25 -20.71
CA ASP A 710 -17.97 27.83 -21.06
C ASP A 710 -18.99 27.54 -19.96
N SER A 711 -19.68 28.59 -19.48
CA SER A 711 -20.79 28.48 -18.53
C SER A 711 -20.45 27.66 -17.28
N SER A 712 -19.16 27.64 -16.91
CA SER A 712 -18.62 26.82 -15.82
C SER A 712 -18.85 27.51 -14.47
N PRO A 713 -19.33 26.82 -13.43
CA PRO A 713 -19.55 27.46 -12.14
C PRO A 713 -18.24 27.96 -11.53
N VAL A 714 -17.22 27.09 -11.50
CA VAL A 714 -15.90 27.39 -10.96
C VAL A 714 -14.80 26.96 -11.92
N VAL A 715 -13.82 27.84 -12.11
CA VAL A 715 -12.54 27.54 -12.75
C VAL A 715 -11.41 27.92 -11.80
N ARG A 716 -10.55 26.98 -11.45
CA ARG A 716 -9.32 27.21 -10.69
C ARG A 716 -8.13 26.69 -11.48
N ILE A 717 -7.11 27.52 -11.61
CA ILE A 717 -5.84 27.16 -12.22
C ILE A 717 -4.76 27.68 -11.28
N GLU A 718 -4.00 26.77 -10.71
CA GLU A 718 -2.99 27.06 -9.67
C GLU A 718 -1.69 26.34 -10.02
N ASN A 719 -0.54 26.93 -9.71
CA ASN A 719 0.77 26.25 -9.81
C ASN A 719 0.95 25.54 -11.17
N THR A 720 0.67 26.23 -12.29
CA THR A 720 0.53 25.60 -13.61
C THR A 720 1.33 26.36 -14.65
N LEU A 721 1.95 25.65 -15.59
CA LEU A 721 2.64 26.23 -16.75
C LEU A 721 1.71 26.22 -17.97
N LEU A 722 1.48 27.38 -18.56
CA LEU A 722 0.66 27.60 -19.76
C LEU A 722 1.54 28.25 -20.84
N LEU A 723 2.18 27.40 -21.64
CA LEU A 723 3.32 27.77 -22.49
C LEU A 723 3.02 27.54 -23.97
N ASP A 724 3.69 28.32 -24.82
CA ASP A 724 3.87 28.05 -26.26
C ASP A 724 2.59 27.72 -27.04
N SER A 725 1.45 28.27 -26.61
CA SER A 725 0.17 27.94 -27.23
C SER A 725 -0.01 28.70 -28.54
N THR A 726 -0.54 28.02 -29.56
CA THR A 726 -0.74 28.59 -30.90
C THR A 726 -2.22 28.61 -31.30
N GLY A 727 -2.65 29.63 -32.04
CA GLY A 727 -4.07 29.71 -32.43
C GLY A 727 -4.35 30.85 -33.38
N THR A 728 -5.61 31.21 -33.61
CA THR A 728 -5.96 32.42 -34.39
C THR A 728 -6.92 33.37 -33.70
N GLY A 729 -7.46 33.03 -32.52
CA GLY A 729 -8.25 33.95 -31.70
C GLY A 729 -7.69 34.11 -30.30
N PHE A 730 -8.54 34.42 -29.32
CA PHE A 730 -8.10 35.07 -28.09
C PHE A 730 -7.60 34.10 -27.00
N GLY A 731 -6.38 34.35 -26.51
CA GLY A 731 -5.81 33.75 -25.30
C GLY A 731 -5.37 32.29 -25.44
N CYS A 732 -4.39 31.88 -24.63
CA CYS A 732 -4.15 30.47 -24.34
C CYS A 732 -5.25 29.89 -23.44
N VAL A 733 -5.86 30.72 -22.59
CA VAL A 733 -7.06 30.37 -21.82
C VAL A 733 -8.22 31.29 -22.24
N PHE A 734 -9.37 30.70 -22.53
CA PHE A 734 -10.58 31.45 -22.87
C PHE A 734 -11.75 31.13 -21.93
N LEU A 735 -12.39 32.16 -21.39
CA LEU A 735 -13.47 32.05 -20.41
C LEU A 735 -14.73 32.77 -20.90
N THR A 736 -15.88 32.08 -20.87
CA THR A 736 -17.17 32.70 -21.21
C THR A 736 -18.27 32.22 -20.27
N GLY A 737 -19.03 33.15 -19.70
CA GLY A 737 -20.15 32.82 -18.80
C GLY A 737 -19.74 32.12 -17.50
N VAL A 738 -18.46 32.25 -17.08
CA VAL A 738 -17.95 31.56 -15.89
C VAL A 738 -18.37 32.30 -14.61
N GLY A 739 -18.81 31.55 -13.60
CA GLY A 739 -19.24 32.10 -12.31
C GLY A 739 -18.09 32.70 -11.51
N SER A 740 -17.10 31.90 -11.16
CA SER A 740 -15.89 32.33 -10.45
C SER A 740 -14.64 31.73 -11.07
N THR A 741 -13.61 32.56 -11.24
CA THR A 741 -12.31 32.15 -11.75
C THR A 741 -11.19 32.56 -10.80
N VAL A 742 -10.29 31.63 -10.49
CA VAL A 742 -9.03 31.89 -9.78
C VAL A 742 -7.86 31.44 -10.66
N LEU A 743 -6.91 32.35 -10.88
CA LEU A 743 -5.61 32.08 -11.51
C LEU A 743 -4.51 32.61 -10.59
N ARG A 744 -3.70 31.73 -10.01
CA ARG A 744 -2.57 32.15 -9.16
C ARG A 744 -1.40 31.19 -9.24
N ASN A 745 -0.22 31.68 -8.97
CA ASN A 745 1.02 30.89 -9.01
C ASN A 745 1.23 30.22 -10.37
N CYS A 746 0.71 30.80 -11.45
CA CYS A 746 0.87 30.26 -12.80
C CYS A 746 1.97 30.99 -13.57
N VAL A 747 2.63 30.27 -14.47
CA VAL A 747 3.45 30.86 -15.52
C VAL A 747 2.63 30.84 -16.82
N VAL A 748 2.39 32.01 -17.40
CA VAL A 748 1.71 32.16 -18.69
C VAL A 748 2.67 32.85 -19.64
N ALA A 749 3.32 32.06 -20.50
CA ALA A 749 4.40 32.57 -21.33
C ALA A 749 4.35 32.10 -22.79
N ASP A 750 4.87 32.94 -23.68
CA ASP A 750 5.11 32.61 -25.09
C ASP A 750 3.85 32.19 -25.87
N ASN A 751 2.69 32.69 -25.46
CA ASN A 751 1.42 32.36 -26.10
C ASN A 751 1.09 33.33 -27.24
N ALA A 752 1.02 32.81 -28.47
CA ALA A 752 1.00 33.60 -29.71
C ALA A 752 -0.17 34.59 -29.87
N HIS A 753 -1.25 34.44 -29.10
CA HIS A 753 -2.45 35.28 -29.18
C HIS A 753 -3.00 35.71 -27.81
N GLY A 754 -2.11 35.88 -26.84
CA GLY A 754 -2.41 36.41 -25.51
C GLY A 754 -2.45 35.35 -24.42
N GLY A 755 -2.46 35.79 -23.17
CA GLY A 755 -2.54 34.93 -22.00
C GLY A 755 -3.97 34.48 -21.73
N LEU A 756 -4.66 35.17 -20.82
CA LEU A 756 -6.05 34.91 -20.48
C LEU A 756 -6.99 35.88 -21.19
N ALA A 757 -8.07 35.36 -21.77
CA ALA A 757 -9.10 36.17 -22.42
C ALA A 757 -10.52 35.77 -21.98
N GLY A 758 -11.42 36.75 -21.92
CA GLY A 758 -12.86 36.49 -21.80
C GLY A 758 -13.54 37.25 -20.66
N SER A 759 -14.57 36.63 -20.09
CA SER A 759 -15.35 37.24 -19.00
C SER A 759 -15.83 36.20 -17.98
N THR A 760 -15.84 36.61 -16.72
CA THR A 760 -16.36 35.85 -15.58
C THR A 760 -17.05 36.81 -14.61
N ALA A 761 -17.98 36.32 -13.80
CA ALA A 761 -18.68 37.16 -12.82
C ALA A 761 -17.77 37.57 -11.64
N SER A 762 -16.80 36.72 -11.28
CA SER A 762 -15.74 37.03 -10.30
C SER A 762 -14.39 36.50 -10.81
N PHE A 763 -13.41 37.38 -10.91
CA PHE A 763 -12.05 37.04 -11.34
C PHE A 763 -11.04 37.40 -10.25
N VAL A 764 -10.19 36.45 -9.89
CA VAL A 764 -8.99 36.68 -9.07
C VAL A 764 -7.81 36.11 -9.83
N GLY A 765 -7.11 36.97 -10.56
CA GLY A 765 -5.80 36.67 -11.16
C GLY A 765 -4.75 37.45 -10.42
N ASP A 766 -3.85 36.82 -9.65
CA ASP A 766 -2.76 37.51 -8.95
C ASP A 766 -1.61 36.53 -8.68
N HIS A 767 -0.40 37.04 -8.41
CA HIS A 767 0.80 36.24 -8.14
C HIS A 767 1.17 35.28 -9.29
N ASN A 768 1.02 35.73 -10.54
CA ASN A 768 1.42 34.98 -11.73
C ASN A 768 2.68 35.56 -12.37
N VAL A 769 3.38 34.76 -13.17
CA VAL A 769 4.43 35.25 -14.07
C VAL A 769 3.88 35.27 -15.49
N LEU A 770 3.95 36.43 -16.14
CA LEU A 770 3.38 36.68 -17.47
C LEU A 770 4.50 37.17 -18.38
N TRP A 771 4.74 36.48 -19.49
CA TRP A 771 5.85 36.83 -20.39
C TRP A 771 5.52 36.57 -21.86
N ASN A 772 5.89 37.52 -22.73
CA ASN A 772 5.80 37.33 -24.18
C ASN A 772 4.44 36.77 -24.68
N ASN A 773 3.33 37.38 -24.26
CA ASN A 773 1.98 37.02 -24.73
C ASN A 773 1.45 38.08 -25.72
N PRO A 774 1.85 38.04 -27.00
CA PRO A 774 1.36 38.99 -28.00
C PRO A 774 -0.16 38.91 -28.14
N GLY A 775 -0.85 40.03 -27.89
CA GLY A 775 -2.32 40.07 -27.77
C GLY A 775 -2.80 40.52 -26.39
N GLY A 776 -1.91 40.50 -25.39
CA GLY A 776 -2.14 40.97 -24.03
C GLY A 776 -2.19 39.81 -23.04
N ASP A 777 -1.66 40.03 -21.84
CA ASP A 777 -1.65 39.01 -20.78
C ASP A 777 -3.06 38.75 -20.24
N TYR A 778 -3.86 39.82 -20.10
CA TYR A 778 -5.28 39.76 -19.75
C TYR A 778 -6.13 40.55 -20.75
N VAL A 779 -7.13 39.90 -21.36
CA VAL A 779 -8.04 40.52 -22.34
C VAL A 779 -9.49 40.39 -21.87
N GLY A 780 -10.10 41.52 -21.51
CA GLY A 780 -11.46 41.52 -20.90
C GLY A 780 -11.47 41.17 -19.41
N LEU A 781 -10.29 40.93 -18.83
CA LEU A 781 -10.04 40.64 -17.44
C LEU A 781 -9.03 41.65 -16.88
N THR A 782 -8.89 41.71 -15.56
CA THR A 782 -7.92 42.60 -14.90
C THR A 782 -7.09 41.77 -13.93
N GLY A 783 -5.78 41.71 -14.20
CA GLY A 783 -4.80 41.05 -13.34
C GLY A 783 -4.57 41.78 -12.02
N GLY A 784 -3.80 41.13 -11.16
CA GLY A 784 -3.53 41.56 -9.79
C GLY A 784 -2.31 42.46 -9.71
N ALA A 785 -2.07 43.00 -8.52
CA ALA A 785 -0.94 43.91 -8.31
C ALA A 785 0.40 43.18 -8.13
N HIS A 786 0.38 41.87 -7.87
CA HIS A 786 1.55 41.06 -7.57
C HIS A 786 1.97 40.16 -8.74
N ASP A 787 1.33 40.29 -9.91
CA ASP A 787 1.79 39.64 -11.14
C ASP A 787 3.18 40.18 -11.53
N ILE A 788 4.03 39.29 -12.02
CA ILE A 788 5.41 39.56 -12.42
C ILE A 788 5.49 39.51 -13.95
N LEU A 789 5.95 40.60 -14.56
CA LEU A 789 6.10 40.74 -16.01
C LEU A 789 7.56 40.50 -16.43
N ALA A 790 8.02 39.25 -16.34
CA ALA A 790 9.40 38.88 -16.61
C ALA A 790 9.51 37.45 -17.18
N GLU A 791 10.60 37.18 -17.88
CA GLU A 791 10.91 35.84 -18.40
C GLU A 791 10.97 34.81 -17.25
N PRO A 792 10.32 33.64 -17.36
CA PRO A 792 10.21 32.69 -16.24
C PRO A 792 11.53 32.07 -15.77
N GLY A 793 12.57 32.02 -16.62
CA GLY A 793 13.88 31.49 -16.26
C GLY A 793 13.88 29.98 -15.95
N PHE A 794 13.59 29.16 -16.96
CA PHE A 794 13.69 27.69 -16.88
C PHE A 794 15.10 27.18 -17.20
N CYS A 795 15.48 26.00 -16.71
CA CYS A 795 16.78 25.38 -16.98
C CYS A 795 17.03 25.17 -18.49
N ALA A 796 16.08 24.54 -19.20
CA ALA A 796 16.18 24.26 -20.63
C ALA A 796 14.79 24.02 -21.25
N ALA A 797 13.95 25.06 -21.27
CA ALA A 797 12.58 24.98 -21.79
C ALA A 797 12.50 24.40 -23.23
N ALA A 798 13.43 24.79 -24.11
CA ALA A 798 13.49 24.27 -25.48
C ALA A 798 13.76 22.75 -25.57
N ALA A 799 14.27 22.14 -24.50
CA ALA A 799 14.47 20.70 -24.38
C ALA A 799 13.35 20.00 -23.59
N GLY A 800 12.30 20.73 -23.18
CA GLY A 800 11.20 20.25 -22.35
C GLY A 800 11.51 20.21 -20.85
N ASP A 801 12.63 20.81 -20.42
CA ASP A 801 12.99 20.92 -19.00
C ASP A 801 12.53 22.28 -18.45
N TYR A 802 11.42 22.22 -17.71
CA TYR A 802 10.76 23.37 -17.11
C TYR A 802 11.07 23.55 -15.62
N ALA A 803 12.12 22.91 -15.11
CA ALA A 803 12.64 23.21 -13.78
C ALA A 803 13.07 24.69 -13.69
N LEU A 804 12.85 25.32 -12.53
CA LEU A 804 13.22 26.71 -12.31
C LEU A 804 14.74 26.84 -12.16
N ALA A 805 15.33 27.83 -12.84
CA ALA A 805 16.72 28.22 -12.62
C ALA A 805 16.89 28.94 -11.29
N LEU A 806 18.12 28.94 -10.76
CA LEU A 806 18.46 29.48 -9.43
C LEU A 806 18.08 30.95 -9.23
N HIS A 807 17.98 31.72 -10.31
CA HIS A 807 17.57 33.14 -10.29
C HIS A 807 16.25 33.37 -11.00
N SER A 808 15.44 32.33 -11.15
CA SER A 808 14.11 32.45 -11.72
C SER A 808 13.28 33.45 -10.91
N PRO A 809 12.56 34.38 -11.56
CA PRO A 809 11.61 35.26 -10.88
C PRO A 809 10.42 34.52 -10.29
N CYS A 810 10.29 33.21 -10.51
CA CYS A 810 9.26 32.37 -9.93
C CYS A 810 9.58 31.93 -8.50
N LEU A 811 10.86 31.92 -8.10
CA LEU A 811 11.31 31.36 -6.84
C LEU A 811 10.86 32.20 -5.62
N ASP A 812 10.21 31.55 -4.65
CA ASP A 812 9.61 32.14 -3.46
C ASP A 812 8.68 33.34 -3.78
N ARG A 813 8.08 33.36 -4.99
CA ARG A 813 7.34 34.51 -5.51
C ARG A 813 5.81 34.39 -5.53
N GLY A 814 5.26 33.21 -5.28
CA GLY A 814 3.83 32.90 -5.31
C GLY A 814 3.02 33.40 -4.11
N ASP A 815 1.70 33.22 -4.16
CA ASP A 815 0.73 33.66 -3.14
C ASP A 815 1.19 33.27 -1.72
N PRO A 816 1.33 34.23 -0.79
CA PRO A 816 1.76 33.96 0.59
C PRO A 816 0.69 33.27 1.46
N ASP A 817 -0.48 32.93 0.92
CA ASP A 817 -1.50 32.15 1.61
C ASP A 817 -0.89 30.84 2.18
N PRO A 818 -1.05 30.56 3.48
CA PRO A 818 -0.60 29.31 4.11
C PRO A 818 -1.07 28.03 3.42
N ALA A 819 -2.18 28.08 2.69
CA ALA A 819 -2.68 26.95 1.91
C ALA A 819 -1.84 26.64 0.65
N CYS A 820 -0.93 27.53 0.28
CA CYS A 820 -0.14 27.45 -0.95
C CYS A 820 1.36 27.26 -0.73
N LEU A 821 1.84 27.28 0.52
CA LEU A 821 3.27 27.19 0.85
C LEU A 821 3.91 25.92 0.28
N ASP A 822 5.19 26.01 -0.05
CA ASP A 822 5.96 24.86 -0.49
C ASP A 822 6.10 23.81 0.64
N PRO A 823 6.43 22.54 0.31
CA PRO A 823 6.51 21.47 1.31
C PRO A 823 7.49 21.71 2.46
N ASP A 824 8.47 22.59 2.29
CA ASP A 824 9.43 23.00 3.33
C ASP A 824 8.94 24.20 4.18
N GLY A 825 7.75 24.73 3.87
CA GLY A 825 7.12 25.86 4.53
C GLY A 825 7.63 27.23 4.04
N SER A 826 8.45 27.28 2.99
CA SER A 826 8.80 28.53 2.32
C SER A 826 7.59 29.09 1.55
N ARG A 827 7.75 30.31 1.02
CA ARG A 827 6.69 30.93 0.24
C ARG A 827 6.59 30.20 -1.09
N ALA A 828 5.37 29.88 -1.51
CA ALA A 828 5.10 29.15 -2.75
C ALA A 828 5.94 29.62 -3.95
N ASP A 829 6.48 28.67 -4.72
CA ASP A 829 7.02 28.95 -6.04
C ASP A 829 5.90 29.12 -7.09
N ILE A 830 6.17 29.96 -8.10
CA ILE A 830 5.26 30.14 -9.25
C ILE A 830 5.56 29.08 -10.31
N GLY A 831 4.54 28.33 -10.73
CA GLY A 831 4.64 27.30 -11.77
C GLY A 831 4.33 25.90 -11.24
N ALA A 832 4.59 24.89 -12.07
CA ALA A 832 4.24 23.48 -11.78
C ALA A 832 5.27 22.72 -10.96
N TYR A 833 6.48 23.25 -10.84
CA TYR A 833 7.61 22.64 -10.13
C TYR A 833 8.09 23.60 -9.04
N GLY A 834 8.37 23.07 -7.85
CA GLY A 834 8.99 23.81 -6.75
C GLY A 834 10.52 23.67 -6.75
N GLY A 835 11.17 24.61 -6.06
CA GLY A 835 12.60 24.77 -5.87
C GLY A 835 13.37 25.19 -7.13
N PRO A 836 14.61 25.68 -6.98
CA PRO A 836 15.55 25.70 -8.09
C PRO A 836 15.88 24.25 -8.45
N GLY A 837 15.50 23.83 -9.66
CA GLY A 837 15.67 22.44 -10.11
C GLY A 837 16.94 22.18 -10.91
N CYS A 838 17.67 23.22 -11.34
CA CYS A 838 18.96 23.05 -12.00
C CYS A 838 20.07 22.85 -10.97
N THR A 839 21.06 22.00 -11.27
CA THR A 839 22.37 22.09 -10.63
C THR A 839 23.00 23.45 -10.97
N PRO A 840 23.58 24.19 -10.01
CA PRO A 840 24.32 25.41 -10.31
C PRO A 840 25.41 25.11 -11.34
N VAL A 841 25.37 25.79 -12.49
CA VAL A 841 26.39 25.66 -13.53
C VAL A 841 27.27 26.89 -13.45
N ALA A 842 28.59 26.69 -13.31
CA ALA A 842 29.53 27.79 -13.32
C ALA A 842 29.44 28.56 -14.65
N PRO A 843 29.61 29.90 -14.64
CA PRO A 843 29.50 30.71 -15.85
C PRO A 843 30.37 30.21 -17.01
N ALA A 844 29.90 30.39 -18.23
CA ALA A 844 30.67 30.15 -19.43
C ALA A 844 31.98 30.98 -19.45
N ALA A 845 32.98 30.46 -20.15
CA ALA A 845 34.28 31.14 -20.28
C ALA A 845 34.14 32.46 -21.04
N VAL A 846 34.84 33.50 -20.55
CA VAL A 846 34.80 34.84 -21.15
C VAL A 846 35.36 34.82 -22.57
N ALA A 847 34.57 35.34 -23.51
CA ALA A 847 34.93 35.42 -24.93
C ALA A 847 35.55 36.78 -25.31
N GLN A 848 36.29 36.79 -26.43
CA GLN A 848 36.83 38.00 -27.06
C GLN A 848 37.76 38.86 -26.18
N LEU A 849 38.52 38.24 -25.26
CA LEU A 849 39.52 38.98 -24.51
C LEU A 849 40.56 39.61 -25.46
N SER A 850 40.78 40.91 -25.31
CA SER A 850 41.74 41.71 -26.07
C SER A 850 42.58 42.59 -25.15
N LEU A 851 43.77 42.96 -25.60
CA LEU A 851 44.72 43.78 -24.86
C LEU A 851 45.16 44.97 -25.72
N THR A 852 45.10 46.17 -25.16
CA THR A 852 45.59 47.41 -25.78
C THR A 852 46.63 48.07 -24.88
N GLN A 853 47.78 48.46 -25.44
CA GLN A 853 48.80 49.22 -24.70
C GLN A 853 48.34 50.68 -24.55
N VAL A 854 48.19 51.17 -23.31
CA VAL A 854 47.68 52.55 -23.06
C VAL A 854 48.81 53.53 -22.71
N ALA A 855 49.98 53.03 -22.27
CA ALA A 855 51.20 53.81 -22.06
C ALA A 855 52.47 52.92 -22.06
N LEU A 856 53.67 53.51 -21.97
CA LEU A 856 54.93 52.75 -21.77
C LEU A 856 54.93 51.88 -20.50
N THR A 857 53.98 52.09 -19.57
CA THR A 857 53.93 51.40 -18.27
C THR A 857 52.59 50.70 -17.99
N GLY A 858 51.62 50.64 -18.92
CA GLY A 858 50.31 50.05 -18.60
C GLY A 858 49.51 49.53 -19.79
N VAL A 859 48.58 48.61 -19.49
CA VAL A 859 47.72 47.90 -20.45
C VAL A 859 46.24 48.06 -20.09
N ALA A 860 45.37 48.06 -21.10
CA ALA A 860 43.93 47.95 -20.96
C ALA A 860 43.44 46.62 -21.55
N LEU A 861 42.60 45.91 -20.80
CA LEU A 861 41.98 44.66 -21.22
C LEU A 861 40.49 44.89 -21.49
N ASP A 862 39.95 44.35 -22.58
CA ASP A 862 38.53 44.43 -22.92
C ASP A 862 38.00 43.06 -23.38
N TRP A 863 36.74 42.74 -23.08
CA TRP A 863 36.11 41.44 -23.38
C TRP A 863 34.60 41.55 -23.58
N ALA A 864 34.01 40.54 -24.23
CA ALA A 864 32.57 40.47 -24.42
C ALA A 864 31.85 40.17 -23.10
N PRO A 865 30.68 40.80 -22.83
CA PRO A 865 29.83 40.42 -21.72
C PRO A 865 29.48 38.93 -21.74
N ASN A 866 29.48 38.27 -20.58
CA ASN A 866 28.75 37.01 -20.47
C ASN A 866 27.25 37.32 -20.52
N ALA A 867 26.49 36.52 -21.29
CA ALA A 867 25.06 36.69 -21.48
C ALA A 867 24.22 36.05 -20.35
N GLU A 868 24.87 35.32 -19.43
CA GLU A 868 24.22 34.70 -18.28
C GLU A 868 23.76 35.76 -17.27
N PRO A 869 22.51 35.68 -16.78
CA PRO A 869 21.87 36.73 -15.98
C PRO A 869 22.38 36.84 -14.54
N ASP A 870 23.16 35.87 -14.08
CA ASP A 870 23.63 35.67 -12.70
C ASP A 870 25.11 35.97 -12.47
N VAL A 871 25.82 36.43 -13.50
CA VAL A 871 27.23 36.84 -13.37
C VAL A 871 27.33 38.08 -12.47
N ASP A 872 27.99 37.92 -11.33
CA ASP A 872 28.20 38.97 -10.32
C ASP A 872 29.41 39.84 -10.67
N HIS A 873 30.55 39.21 -10.93
CA HIS A 873 31.79 39.91 -11.23
C HIS A 873 32.75 39.09 -12.11
N TYR A 874 33.83 39.74 -12.54
CA TYR A 874 34.90 39.15 -13.34
C TYR A 874 36.20 39.22 -12.55
N VAL A 875 36.98 38.13 -12.57
CA VAL A 875 38.32 38.10 -11.97
C VAL A 875 39.36 38.10 -13.09
N VAL A 876 40.26 39.08 -13.06
CA VAL A 876 41.36 39.22 -14.00
C VAL A 876 42.62 38.66 -13.34
N TYR A 877 43.26 37.69 -14.00
CA TYR A 877 44.54 37.12 -13.55
C TYR A 877 45.70 37.64 -14.42
N ARG A 878 46.85 37.84 -13.78
CA ARG A 878 48.14 38.09 -14.44
C ARG A 878 49.09 36.96 -14.12
N LEU A 879 49.50 36.25 -15.16
CA LEU A 879 50.35 35.07 -15.10
C LEU A 879 51.79 35.41 -15.50
N PRO A 880 52.79 34.71 -14.93
CA PRO A 880 54.19 34.86 -15.28
C PRO A 880 54.50 34.31 -16.68
N ASP A 881 53.78 33.28 -17.13
CA ASP A 881 53.83 32.73 -18.50
C ASP A 881 52.44 32.20 -18.94
N ALA A 882 52.27 31.93 -20.23
CA ALA A 882 51.00 31.44 -20.80
C ALA A 882 50.65 29.99 -20.43
N ALA A 883 51.56 29.22 -19.84
CA ALA A 883 51.33 27.83 -19.45
C ALA A 883 50.94 27.69 -17.96
N THR A 884 51.17 28.73 -17.16
CA THR A 884 50.87 28.78 -15.74
C THR A 884 49.36 28.76 -15.52
N GLN A 885 48.90 27.87 -14.63
CA GLN A 885 47.50 27.83 -14.23
C GLN A 885 47.20 28.99 -13.24
N PRO A 886 46.12 29.75 -13.44
CA PRO A 886 45.75 30.83 -12.54
C PRO A 886 45.40 30.34 -11.14
N ASP A 887 45.77 31.13 -10.12
CA ASP A 887 45.38 30.93 -8.73
C ASP A 887 45.23 32.28 -8.01
N ALA A 888 44.90 32.24 -6.71
CA ALA A 888 44.69 33.45 -5.90
C ALA A 888 45.92 34.39 -5.84
N ALA A 889 47.15 33.88 -6.01
CA ALA A 889 48.35 34.71 -6.03
C ALA A 889 48.53 35.49 -7.34
N HIS A 890 47.82 35.09 -8.40
CA HIS A 890 47.86 35.71 -9.72
C HIS A 890 46.74 36.74 -9.96
N VAL A 891 45.85 36.98 -9.00
CA VAL A 891 44.73 37.93 -9.18
C VAL A 891 45.27 39.35 -9.36
N ALA A 892 45.00 39.94 -10.52
CA ALA A 892 45.36 41.30 -10.89
C ALA A 892 44.25 42.30 -10.57
N GLY A 893 42.98 41.86 -10.56
CA GLY A 893 41.85 42.70 -10.19
C GLY A 893 40.50 42.00 -10.30
N VAL A 894 39.48 42.61 -9.72
CA VAL A 894 38.07 42.16 -9.75
C VAL A 894 37.20 43.31 -10.25
N VAL A 895 36.25 43.02 -11.15
CA VAL A 895 35.45 44.04 -11.85
C VAL A 895 33.98 43.63 -11.90
N ALA A 896 33.08 44.53 -11.51
CA ALA A 896 31.65 44.25 -11.31
C ALA A 896 30.76 44.39 -12.56
N HIS A 897 31.28 44.86 -13.70
CA HIS A 897 30.46 45.11 -14.90
C HIS A 897 31.14 44.54 -16.16
N PRO A 898 30.38 43.91 -17.07
CA PRO A 898 30.90 43.44 -18.34
C PRO A 898 31.24 44.59 -19.32
N GLY A 899 32.24 44.36 -20.19
CA GLY A 899 32.52 45.23 -21.33
C GLY A 899 33.24 46.55 -21.01
N HIS A 900 34.07 46.58 -19.97
CA HIS A 900 34.86 47.77 -19.64
C HIS A 900 36.35 47.47 -19.53
N ALA A 901 37.14 48.39 -20.10
CA ALA A 901 38.59 48.40 -20.07
C ALA A 901 39.16 48.28 -18.64
N PHE A 902 39.71 47.13 -18.27
CA PHE A 902 40.50 46.98 -17.03
C PHE A 902 41.91 47.52 -17.28
N ALA A 903 42.28 48.62 -16.61
CA ALA A 903 43.59 49.23 -16.74
C ALA A 903 44.57 48.71 -15.66
N SER A 904 45.63 48.03 -16.09
CA SER A 904 46.74 47.63 -15.22
C SER A 904 47.91 48.60 -15.35
N ALA A 905 48.50 48.99 -14.21
CA ALA A 905 49.69 49.84 -14.13
C ALA A 905 51.02 49.12 -14.44
N GLN A 906 50.94 47.90 -14.98
CA GLN A 906 52.09 47.06 -15.35
C GLN A 906 52.02 46.74 -16.84
N SER A 907 53.13 46.91 -17.56
CA SER A 907 53.17 46.79 -19.03
C SER A 907 53.39 45.37 -19.54
N ASP A 908 53.85 44.44 -18.69
CA ASP A 908 54.35 43.12 -19.11
C ASP A 908 53.61 42.00 -18.34
N GLY A 909 53.12 40.96 -19.02
CA GLY A 909 52.44 39.80 -18.44
C GLY A 909 51.52 39.04 -19.41
N HIS A 910 51.03 37.89 -18.97
CA HIS A 910 49.99 37.11 -19.64
C HIS A 910 48.68 37.26 -18.86
N PHE A 911 47.56 37.54 -19.51
CA PHE A 911 46.29 37.82 -18.85
C PHE A 911 45.19 36.85 -19.26
N VAL A 912 44.39 36.43 -18.30
CA VAL A 912 43.15 35.65 -18.49
C VAL A 912 42.06 36.23 -17.60
N VAL A 913 40.81 36.09 -18.03
CA VAL A 913 39.63 36.57 -17.31
C VAL A 913 38.65 35.41 -17.13
N VAL A 914 38.02 35.36 -15.95
CA VAL A 914 36.90 34.46 -15.65
C VAL A 914 35.69 35.27 -15.22
N ALA A 915 34.51 34.75 -15.48
CA ALA A 915 33.26 35.21 -14.87
C ALA A 915 33.02 34.44 -13.57
N VAL A 916 32.45 35.10 -12.58
CA VAL A 916 32.03 34.52 -11.30
C VAL A 916 30.57 34.90 -11.07
N ASP A 917 29.74 33.91 -10.75
CA ASP A 917 28.32 34.13 -10.44
C ASP A 917 28.10 34.67 -9.02
N GLN A 918 26.85 35.02 -8.69
CA GLN A 918 26.46 35.52 -7.37
C GLN A 918 26.68 34.51 -6.22
N ASP A 919 26.79 33.22 -6.54
CA ASP A 919 27.05 32.13 -5.58
C ASP A 919 28.55 31.82 -5.42
N GLY A 920 29.40 32.49 -6.21
CA GLY A 920 30.85 32.36 -6.15
C GLY A 920 31.44 31.23 -6.99
N HIS A 921 30.67 30.59 -7.88
CA HIS A 921 31.21 29.62 -8.82
C HIS A 921 32.03 30.32 -9.90
N VAL A 922 33.23 29.80 -10.15
CA VAL A 922 34.18 30.37 -11.09
C VAL A 922 34.05 29.66 -12.44
N GLY A 923 33.74 30.43 -13.47
CA GLY A 923 33.65 29.96 -14.85
C GLY A 923 34.98 29.53 -15.46
N GLY A 924 34.92 29.04 -16.70
CA GLY A 924 36.12 28.67 -17.45
C GLY A 924 37.03 29.87 -17.77
N TYR A 925 38.34 29.62 -17.89
CA TYR A 925 39.31 30.66 -18.28
C TYR A 925 39.11 31.11 -19.74
N SER A 926 39.15 32.43 -19.95
CA SER A 926 39.29 32.99 -21.30
C SER A 926 40.57 32.50 -21.99
N ALA A 927 40.67 32.72 -23.30
CA ALA A 927 41.96 32.66 -23.98
C ALA A 927 42.97 33.63 -23.34
N THR A 928 44.25 33.24 -23.28
CA THR A 928 45.32 34.09 -22.73
C THR A 928 45.76 35.16 -23.73
N VAL A 929 45.83 36.42 -23.29
CA VAL A 929 46.43 37.54 -24.05
C VAL A 929 47.77 37.95 -23.45
N THR A 930 48.74 38.34 -24.26
CA THR A 930 50.13 38.58 -23.81
C THR A 930 50.64 39.94 -24.23
N THR A 931 51.32 40.64 -23.33
CA THR A 931 52.00 41.91 -23.58
C THR A 931 53.19 41.75 -24.51
N GLY A 932 53.38 42.67 -25.47
CA GLY A 932 54.50 42.56 -26.42
C GLY A 932 54.33 41.47 -27.47
N ALA A 933 53.25 40.68 -27.41
CA ALA A 933 52.68 40.11 -28.62
C ALA A 933 52.13 41.30 -29.42
N THR A 934 52.97 41.89 -30.28
CA THR A 934 52.46 42.59 -31.44
C THR A 934 51.39 41.69 -32.01
N ALA A 935 50.15 42.15 -32.03
CA ALA A 935 49.17 41.55 -32.91
C ALA A 935 49.84 41.55 -34.29
N ALA A 936 50.32 40.38 -34.70
CA ALA A 936 50.25 40.00 -36.10
C ALA A 936 48.75 39.83 -36.41
N GLY A 937 47.99 40.92 -36.26
CA GLY A 937 46.68 41.06 -36.84
C GLY A 937 46.97 41.52 -38.23
N ASP A 938 47.03 40.55 -39.15
CA ASP A 938 47.10 40.74 -40.58
C ASP A 938 46.46 42.06 -41.00
N ALA A 939 47.27 43.06 -41.33
CA ALA A 939 46.80 44.07 -42.26
C ALA A 939 46.42 43.26 -43.51
N PRO A 940 45.13 43.24 -43.88
CA PRO A 940 44.65 42.31 -44.90
C PRO A 940 45.50 42.52 -46.15
N ARG A 941 46.10 41.45 -46.69
CA ARG A 941 47.07 41.59 -47.79
C ARG A 941 46.45 42.10 -49.09
N ALA A 942 45.12 42.09 -49.19
CA ALA A 942 44.35 42.52 -50.34
C ALA A 942 43.00 43.11 -49.89
N LEU A 943 42.42 43.94 -50.75
CA LEU A 943 41.04 44.41 -50.56
C LEU A 943 40.07 43.23 -50.61
N ALA A 944 39.25 43.07 -49.58
CA ALA A 944 38.23 42.02 -49.49
C ALA A 944 36.95 42.52 -48.81
N ILE A 945 35.82 41.91 -49.15
CA ILE A 945 34.57 42.04 -48.39
C ILE A 945 34.54 40.81 -47.49
N ALA A 946 34.65 41.02 -46.17
CA ALA A 946 34.80 39.96 -45.19
C ALA A 946 33.46 39.26 -44.95
N ASP A 947 32.41 40.04 -44.67
CA ASP A 947 31.05 39.53 -44.53
C ASP A 947 30.00 40.63 -44.80
N VAL A 948 28.75 40.19 -44.95
CA VAL A 948 27.57 41.03 -45.00
C VAL A 948 26.50 40.31 -44.19
N VAL A 949 26.17 40.83 -43.00
CA VAL A 949 25.29 40.14 -42.05
C VAL A 949 24.28 41.13 -41.41
N PRO A 950 22.98 40.78 -41.38
CA PRO A 950 22.36 39.64 -42.07
C PRO A 950 22.34 39.83 -43.60
N ASN A 951 22.23 38.74 -44.38
CA ASN A 951 22.01 38.77 -45.85
C ASN A 951 21.40 37.42 -46.30
N PRO A 952 20.08 37.32 -46.58
CA PRO A 952 19.12 38.42 -46.75
C PRO A 952 18.86 39.22 -45.46
N PHE A 953 18.46 40.49 -45.59
CA PHE A 953 18.24 41.40 -44.46
C PHE A 953 16.94 42.21 -44.60
N ASN A 954 16.40 42.70 -43.47
CA ASN A 954 15.20 43.54 -43.42
C ASN A 954 15.23 44.51 -42.21
N PRO A 955 15.29 45.84 -42.40
CA PRO A 955 15.83 46.55 -43.55
C PRO A 955 17.34 46.81 -43.42
N ARG A 956 18.00 46.37 -42.33
CA ARG A 956 19.38 46.74 -42.00
C ARG A 956 20.39 45.59 -42.15
N THR A 957 21.53 45.86 -42.79
CA THR A 957 22.69 44.95 -42.87
C THR A 957 24.00 45.67 -42.57
N THR A 958 24.95 44.97 -41.97
CA THR A 958 26.32 45.44 -41.74
C THR A 958 27.27 44.79 -42.72
N ILE A 959 28.07 45.61 -43.39
CA ILE A 959 29.06 45.22 -44.39
C ILE A 959 30.43 45.40 -43.76
N ARG A 960 31.18 44.31 -43.56
CA ARG A 960 32.56 44.37 -43.08
C ARG A 960 33.51 44.16 -44.25
N PHE A 961 34.52 45.01 -44.37
CA PHE A 961 35.50 44.96 -45.46
C PHE A 961 36.90 45.32 -44.99
N ASP A 962 37.88 44.81 -45.71
CA ASP A 962 39.28 44.79 -45.36
C ASP A 962 40.07 45.72 -46.28
N VAL A 963 40.76 46.71 -45.71
CA VAL A 963 41.52 47.73 -46.42
C VAL A 963 43.02 47.45 -46.26
N PRO A 964 43.74 47.10 -47.35
CA PRO A 964 45.11 46.60 -47.25
C PRO A 964 46.16 47.69 -46.96
N ARG A 965 45.88 48.93 -47.35
CA ARG A 965 46.74 50.10 -47.16
C ARG A 965 45.88 51.33 -46.92
N ALA A 966 46.34 52.24 -46.06
CA ALA A 966 45.63 53.46 -45.78
C ALA A 966 45.45 54.32 -47.05
N GLY A 967 44.25 54.84 -47.27
CA GLY A 967 43.91 55.65 -48.44
C GLY A 967 42.41 55.81 -48.62
N ARG A 968 42.00 56.55 -49.66
CA ARG A 968 40.59 56.80 -49.94
C ARG A 968 39.86 55.51 -50.32
N VAL A 969 38.76 55.22 -49.63
CA VAL A 969 37.90 54.05 -49.85
C VAL A 969 36.50 54.51 -50.20
N GLU A 970 35.95 53.92 -51.26
CA GLU A 970 34.58 54.14 -51.72
C GLU A 970 33.75 52.86 -51.56
N VAL A 971 32.65 52.95 -50.80
CA VAL A 971 31.68 51.85 -50.58
C VAL A 971 30.33 52.29 -51.12
N ARG A 972 29.84 51.62 -52.16
CA ARG A 972 28.60 51.98 -52.88
C ARG A 972 27.72 50.77 -53.15
N ILE A 973 26.41 51.02 -53.15
CA ILE A 973 25.36 50.06 -53.46
C ILE A 973 24.78 50.41 -54.83
N TYR A 974 24.57 49.40 -55.66
CA TYR A 974 24.02 49.52 -57.02
C TYR A 974 22.81 48.62 -57.21
N ASP A 975 21.87 49.05 -58.04
CA ASP A 975 20.80 48.19 -58.53
C ASP A 975 21.32 47.22 -59.62
N MET A 976 20.51 46.23 -60.00
CA MET A 976 20.88 45.26 -61.05
C MET A 976 21.06 45.88 -62.45
N ARG A 977 20.71 47.16 -62.64
CA ARG A 977 20.96 47.92 -63.88
C ARG A 977 22.26 48.74 -63.81
N GLY A 978 22.99 48.64 -62.71
CA GLY A 978 24.26 49.35 -62.48
C GLY A 978 24.10 50.80 -62.05
N ARG A 979 22.90 51.25 -61.66
CA ARG A 979 22.69 52.62 -61.14
C ARG A 979 23.06 52.67 -59.65
N SER A 980 23.75 53.73 -59.24
CA SER A 980 24.07 53.97 -57.82
C SER A 980 22.76 54.16 -57.03
N VAL A 981 22.62 53.41 -55.95
CA VAL A 981 21.48 53.46 -55.03
C VAL A 981 21.86 54.23 -53.77
N ARG A 982 23.04 53.97 -53.21
CA ARG A 982 23.52 54.61 -51.98
C ARG A 982 25.05 54.59 -51.89
N THR A 983 25.66 55.71 -51.53
CA THR A 983 27.05 55.75 -51.06
C THR A 983 27.08 55.59 -49.54
N LEU A 984 27.78 54.57 -49.05
CA LEU A 984 27.91 54.30 -47.61
C LEU A 984 29.18 54.89 -47.02
N ALA A 985 30.26 54.97 -47.80
CA ALA A 985 31.50 55.63 -47.43
C ALA A 985 32.22 56.16 -48.68
N ASP A 986 32.78 57.36 -48.59
CA ASP A 986 33.76 57.93 -49.52
C ASP A 986 34.73 58.80 -48.72
N ALA A 987 35.70 58.15 -48.06
CA ALA A 987 36.60 58.79 -47.11
C ALA A 987 37.96 58.10 -47.05
N ASP A 988 38.98 58.78 -46.50
CA ASP A 988 40.28 58.18 -46.21
C ASP A 988 40.18 57.24 -45.00
N LEU A 989 40.47 55.96 -45.20
CA LEU A 989 40.46 54.93 -44.15
C LEU A 989 41.88 54.40 -43.89
N ALA A 990 42.17 54.06 -42.64
CA ALA A 990 43.42 53.41 -42.27
C ALA A 990 43.50 51.97 -42.82
N ALA A 991 44.68 51.36 -42.88
CA ALA A 991 44.81 49.94 -43.19
C ALA A 991 44.20 49.11 -42.04
N GLY A 992 43.35 48.12 -42.36
CA GLY A 992 42.63 47.31 -41.37
C GLY A 992 41.22 46.94 -41.81
N ARG A 993 40.46 46.31 -40.91
CA ARG A 993 39.05 45.96 -41.14
C ARG A 993 38.14 47.15 -40.76
N HIS A 994 37.15 47.41 -41.59
CA HIS A 994 36.19 48.51 -41.45
C HIS A 994 34.77 48.00 -41.64
N GLU A 995 33.80 48.78 -41.15
CA GLU A 995 32.38 48.45 -41.27
C GLU A 995 31.59 49.61 -41.88
N ALA A 996 30.59 49.27 -42.69
CA ALA A 996 29.59 50.20 -43.20
C ALA A 996 28.19 49.56 -43.06
N VAL A 997 27.19 50.37 -42.75
CA VAL A 997 25.81 49.90 -42.55
C VAL A 997 24.93 50.40 -43.68
N TRP A 998 24.11 49.51 -44.24
CA TRP A 998 23.00 49.90 -45.11
C TRP A 998 21.66 49.58 -44.45
N ASP A 999 20.79 50.57 -44.38
CA ASP A 999 19.46 50.53 -43.78
C ASP A 999 18.35 50.31 -44.83
N GLY A 1000 18.71 49.88 -46.03
CA GLY A 1000 17.76 49.61 -47.11
C GLY A 1000 17.20 50.87 -47.76
N ARG A 1001 17.82 52.05 -47.58
CA ARG A 1001 17.39 53.32 -48.19
C ARG A 1001 18.31 53.80 -49.33
N ASP A 1002 17.75 54.55 -50.26
CA ASP A 1002 18.50 55.21 -51.34
C ASP A 1002 19.17 56.53 -50.87
N GLU A 1003 19.87 57.21 -51.78
CA GLU A 1003 20.61 58.45 -51.51
C GLU A 1003 19.71 59.61 -51.05
N ASP A 1004 18.43 59.62 -51.48
CA ASP A 1004 17.42 60.60 -51.11
C ASP A 1004 16.64 60.20 -49.83
N GLY A 1005 16.98 59.05 -49.22
CA GLY A 1005 16.35 58.53 -48.00
C GLY A 1005 15.05 57.74 -48.23
N GLY A 1006 14.68 57.51 -49.50
CA GLY A 1006 13.57 56.66 -49.90
C GLY A 1006 13.86 55.18 -49.66
N ALA A 1007 12.83 54.36 -49.42
CA ALA A 1007 13.02 52.92 -49.20
C ALA A 1007 13.35 52.21 -50.52
N ALA A 1008 14.44 51.44 -50.54
CA ALA A 1008 14.80 50.61 -51.67
C ALA A 1008 13.81 49.43 -51.83
N ALA A 1009 13.58 48.99 -53.07
CA ALA A 1009 12.66 47.87 -53.34
C ALA A 1009 13.24 46.54 -52.82
N ALA A 1010 12.37 45.60 -52.41
CA ALA A 1010 12.83 44.25 -52.11
C ALA A 1010 13.46 43.63 -53.37
N GLY A 1011 14.63 43.01 -53.23
CA GLY A 1011 15.36 42.49 -54.37
C GLY A 1011 16.86 42.40 -54.17
N VAL A 1012 17.55 42.10 -55.28
CA VAL A 1012 19.00 41.93 -55.31
C VAL A 1012 19.69 43.24 -55.63
N TYR A 1013 20.74 43.56 -54.86
CA TYR A 1013 21.62 44.70 -55.05
C TYR A 1013 23.09 44.25 -55.13
N LEU A 1014 23.95 45.09 -55.70
CA LEU A 1014 25.38 44.87 -55.77
C LEU A 1014 26.11 45.89 -54.88
N LEU A 1015 26.81 45.39 -53.88
CA LEU A 1015 27.81 46.15 -53.12
C LEU A 1015 29.10 46.25 -53.93
N ARG A 1016 29.76 47.39 -53.88
CA ARG A 1016 31.12 47.59 -54.39
C ARG A 1016 31.95 48.35 -53.35
N VAL A 1017 33.13 47.83 -53.05
CA VAL A 1017 34.17 48.48 -52.24
C VAL A 1017 35.39 48.72 -53.13
N ALA A 1018 35.92 49.94 -53.17
CA ALA A 1018 37.06 50.29 -54.01
C ALA A 1018 38.08 51.18 -53.27
N THR A 1019 39.37 50.92 -53.48
CA THR A 1019 40.47 51.75 -52.96
C THR A 1019 41.75 51.53 -53.78
N GLY A 1020 42.55 52.59 -53.98
CA GLY A 1020 43.87 52.48 -54.62
C GLY A 1020 43.92 51.80 -56.00
N GLY A 1021 42.81 51.81 -56.76
CA GLY A 1021 42.68 51.12 -58.05
C GLY A 1021 42.18 49.66 -57.98
N GLU A 1022 42.04 49.09 -56.79
CA GLU A 1022 41.41 47.78 -56.56
C GLU A 1022 39.91 47.92 -56.27
N GLN A 1023 39.12 46.90 -56.64
CA GLN A 1023 37.70 46.83 -56.33
C GLN A 1023 37.23 45.41 -56.02
N ARG A 1024 36.23 45.28 -55.15
CA ARG A 1024 35.51 44.04 -54.85
C ARG A 1024 34.01 44.30 -54.85
N SER A 1025 33.25 43.27 -55.18
CA SER A 1025 31.79 43.33 -55.19
C SER A 1025 31.17 42.12 -54.52
N ALA A 1026 30.00 42.34 -53.89
CA ALA A 1026 29.21 41.29 -53.27
C ALA A 1026 27.72 41.50 -53.55
N LYS A 1027 26.96 40.40 -53.51
CA LYS A 1027 25.51 40.43 -53.69
C LYS A 1027 24.83 40.71 -52.35
N LEU A 1028 23.86 41.62 -52.35
CA LEU A 1028 22.97 41.92 -51.23
C LEU A 1028 21.54 41.54 -51.58
N VAL A 1029 20.78 40.99 -50.62
CA VAL A 1029 19.37 40.64 -50.81
C VAL A 1029 18.53 41.35 -49.74
N LEU A 1030 17.81 42.38 -50.14
CA LEU A 1030 16.85 43.08 -49.27
C LEU A 1030 15.52 42.31 -49.31
N ALA A 1031 15.15 41.72 -48.19
CA ALA A 1031 13.85 41.08 -47.96
C ALA A 1031 12.88 42.10 -47.35
N LYS A 1032 11.58 41.95 -47.63
CA LYS A 1032 10.52 42.76 -47.03
C LYS A 1032 9.76 41.97 -45.99
#